data_AF-A0A422LTJ0-F1
#
_entry.id   AF-A0A422LTJ0-F1
#
_cell.length_a   1.000
_cell.length_b   1.000
_cell.length_c   1.000
_cell.angle_alpha   90.00
_cell.angle_beta   90.00
_cell.angle_gamma   90.00
#
_symmetry.space_group_name_H-M   'P 1'
#
loop_
_entity.id
_entity.type
_entity.pdbx_description
1 polymer ?
#
loop_
_entity_poly.entity_id
_entity_poly.type
_entity_poly.pdbx_seq_one_letter_code
_entity_poly.pdbx_strand_id
1 'polypeptide(L)'
;MGKKEKKLKNKVFWTTAAIASSLLFSQVVLGTPVSAAENDSANTGTSAQSSQDQTAPFHEMNQHSNAAGATTTEQAPAAPASRARSFSSNGTLATSGGAQANAQTFAANSLTMMSFTIGDKSVPRTDVVDVASYQYWLTQANFNTLRSLGVRGAVVKTSEGNFYQNPYAGKQIQYAKNAGMAISVYHYVHFSSQAAAINEANYFANTLDSLNVGKQTNVVADVEDNDVSGDVGANLTAFWQTLNKRGYNNHVLYTGKYYSYSNAAIATVGKNRTWVADYPYTPSASSLWNQDFGAWQYSSLAYLPGASSPVDVSIDYTGLFTQANTVAPKPETPSYDTILSTKAVNYDTTIVNQDSRKDGIYADAPYHTSATTAISNFDGVAYNNQTVHVLAETITSRGTYLKVRAQNGKVFWIDKNGTAQLSFDKIVSNKSVNYAATIQQKGRSDGIYTSGPYHTSALTSGGNSDAPRYNGQRVQVIAEAVTTRAGGTTYNQIRLANGQTFWIDKRGLKMADEAGFDKILLTKTVSYLAIVDQNHRADGLYQEGPYHTSSATAIGNTNTKSLNGRLVQVIAEATTSRSTKSTYVQIRLGNGTTYWTDKLALTSMSPLSPILSTSDVNYNAVVNQKTRVDGLYADGPYHTSITTLVGNDSAKQYDGQNVHATIEQKTDRGTYVKVQFPDGHIYWIDKGALTIR
;
A
#
# COMPACT_ATOMS: atom_id res chain seq x y z
N MET A 1 29.78 -40.11 -57.84
CA MET A 1 30.77 -40.76 -56.96
C MET A 1 30.80 -40.03 -55.61
N GLY A 2 30.59 -40.75 -54.51
CA GLY A 2 30.97 -40.45 -53.09
C GLY A 2 30.45 -39.16 -52.43
N LYS A 3 29.44 -39.21 -51.54
CA LYS A 3 29.50 -39.46 -50.07
C LYS A 3 30.28 -38.41 -49.23
N LYS A 4 29.57 -37.66 -48.38
CA LYS A 4 29.46 -37.82 -46.90
C LYS A 4 28.67 -36.63 -46.29
N GLU A 5 27.50 -36.78 -45.66
CA GLU A 5 27.16 -37.35 -44.32
C GLU A 5 27.48 -36.44 -43.10
N LYS A 6 26.45 -35.89 -42.43
CA LYS A 6 25.94 -36.38 -41.12
C LYS A 6 24.95 -35.40 -40.44
N LYS A 7 23.70 -35.84 -40.31
CA LYS A 7 22.75 -35.47 -39.25
C LYS A 7 22.18 -36.78 -38.72
N LEU A 8 22.30 -37.07 -37.42
CA LEU A 8 21.55 -38.17 -36.82
C LEU A 8 21.02 -37.77 -35.43
N LYS A 9 19.71 -37.97 -35.28
CA LYS A 9 18.97 -38.12 -34.03
C LYS A 9 19.39 -39.44 -33.37
N ASN A 10 19.38 -39.53 -32.04
CA ASN A 10 18.47 -40.40 -31.26
C ASN A 10 18.95 -40.75 -29.84
N LYS A 11 17.93 -40.97 -29.00
CA LYS A 11 17.80 -41.98 -27.91
C LYS A 11 18.41 -41.68 -26.54
N VAL A 12 17.51 -41.68 -25.55
CA VAL A 12 17.76 -42.27 -24.23
C VAL A 12 16.62 -43.25 -23.94
N PHE A 13 17.01 -44.49 -23.66
CA PHE A 13 16.22 -45.56 -23.05
C PHE A 13 17.15 -46.18 -22.00
N TRP A 14 16.70 -46.34 -20.76
CA TRP A 14 17.09 -47.46 -19.89
C TRP A 14 15.91 -47.85 -19.00
N THR A 15 15.47 -49.08 -19.24
CA THR A 15 14.83 -50.12 -18.41
C THR A 15 15.43 -50.21 -16.99
N THR A 16 14.86 -50.80 -15.92
CA THR A 16 13.78 -51.80 -15.66
C THR A 16 13.69 -51.99 -14.13
N ALA A 17 12.52 -52.36 -13.59
CA ALA A 17 12.35 -53.55 -12.73
C ALA A 17 10.87 -53.74 -12.33
N ALA A 18 10.36 -54.95 -12.55
CA ALA A 18 9.02 -55.42 -12.21
C ALA A 18 9.11 -56.41 -11.04
N ILE A 19 8.06 -56.50 -10.21
CA ILE A 19 7.62 -57.74 -9.54
C ILE A 19 6.09 -57.78 -9.56
N ALA A 20 5.56 -58.98 -9.83
CA ALA A 20 4.20 -59.31 -10.23
C ALA A 20 3.33 -59.89 -9.09
N SER A 21 2.09 -60.23 -9.49
CA SER A 21 1.13 -61.22 -8.92
C SER A 21 -0.02 -60.65 -8.09
N SER A 22 -1.30 -61.04 -8.21
CA SER A 22 -2.08 -61.80 -9.19
C SER A 22 -3.56 -61.84 -8.69
N LEU A 23 -4.51 -61.90 -9.64
CA LEU A 23 -5.81 -62.63 -9.63
C LEU A 23 -6.91 -62.33 -8.57
N LEU A 24 -8.09 -61.85 -9.02
CA LEU A 24 -9.30 -62.68 -9.24
C LEU A 24 -10.51 -61.81 -9.68
N PHE A 25 -11.14 -62.22 -10.78
CA PHE A 25 -12.42 -61.73 -11.29
C PHE A 25 -13.57 -62.57 -10.72
N SER A 26 -14.72 -61.95 -10.45
CA SER A 26 -16.02 -62.62 -10.61
C SER A 26 -17.08 -61.59 -10.98
N GLN A 27 -17.92 -61.94 -11.95
CA GLN A 27 -19.02 -61.14 -12.47
C GLN A 27 -20.38 -61.67 -11.97
N VAL A 28 -21.40 -60.86 -12.31
CA VAL A 28 -22.82 -61.20 -12.61
C VAL A 28 -23.83 -61.04 -11.46
N VAL A 29 -24.80 -60.13 -11.63
CA VAL A 29 -26.23 -60.39 -11.97
C VAL A 29 -27.09 -59.17 -11.58
N LEU A 30 -27.85 -58.67 -12.56
CA LEU A 30 -28.97 -57.74 -12.42
C LEU A 30 -30.20 -58.44 -11.82
N GLY A 31 -30.90 -57.77 -10.90
CA GLY A 31 -32.24 -58.16 -10.47
C GLY A 31 -32.95 -57.03 -9.75
N THR A 32 -33.96 -56.45 -10.39
CA THR A 32 -35.01 -55.65 -9.74
C THR A 32 -35.94 -56.55 -8.93
N PRO A 33 -36.70 -56.00 -7.98
CA PRO A 33 -38.10 -56.38 -7.92
C PRO A 33 -39.08 -55.21 -7.80
N VAL A 34 -40.25 -55.48 -8.38
CA VAL A 34 -41.51 -54.75 -8.37
C VAL A 34 -42.30 -55.07 -7.09
N SER A 35 -43.15 -54.13 -6.71
CA SER A 35 -44.19 -54.13 -5.68
C SER A 35 -44.91 -55.46 -5.41
N ALA A 36 -45.23 -55.69 -4.14
CA ALA A 36 -46.46 -56.37 -3.73
C ALA A 36 -46.94 -55.80 -2.38
N ALA A 37 -48.18 -55.31 -2.38
CA ALA A 37 -48.94 -55.02 -1.18
C ALA A 37 -49.56 -56.32 -0.67
N GLU A 38 -49.55 -56.55 0.63
CA GLU A 38 -50.51 -57.45 1.28
C GLU A 38 -50.92 -56.87 2.62
N ASN A 39 -52.23 -56.85 2.80
CA ASN A 39 -52.99 -56.34 3.91
C ASN A 39 -53.40 -57.58 4.73
N ASP A 40 -53.05 -57.66 6.01
CA ASP A 40 -53.86 -58.46 6.91
C ASP A 40 -53.85 -57.90 8.34
N SER A 41 -55.04 -57.86 8.91
CA SER A 41 -55.39 -57.22 10.18
C SER A 41 -55.50 -58.26 11.28
N ALA A 42 -54.83 -58.04 12.42
CA ALA A 42 -55.21 -58.68 13.67
C ALA A 42 -54.95 -57.74 14.86
N ASN A 43 -56.05 -57.21 15.37
CA ASN A 43 -56.19 -56.30 16.50
C ASN A 43 -56.03 -57.05 17.84
N THR A 44 -55.11 -56.63 18.70
CA THR A 44 -55.25 -56.76 20.16
C THR A 44 -54.73 -55.49 20.82
N GLY A 45 -55.64 -54.76 21.48
CA GLY A 45 -55.41 -53.42 21.99
C GLY A 45 -54.57 -53.38 23.27
N THR A 46 -53.82 -52.28 23.42
CA THR A 46 -53.45 -51.70 24.71
C THR A 46 -53.10 -50.23 24.51
N SER A 47 -53.96 -49.35 25.05
CA SER A 47 -53.75 -47.94 25.40
C SER A 47 -52.71 -47.13 24.59
N ALA A 48 -53.17 -46.44 23.55
CA ALA A 48 -52.45 -45.28 23.02
C ALA A 48 -52.72 -44.06 23.92
N GLN A 49 -51.77 -43.71 24.79
CA GLN A 49 -51.63 -42.33 25.25
C GLN A 49 -50.87 -41.56 24.17
N SER A 50 -51.55 -40.64 23.52
CA SER A 50 -50.98 -39.64 22.62
C SER A 50 -50.05 -38.70 23.40
N SER A 51 -48.75 -38.77 23.14
CA SER A 51 -47.74 -37.86 23.69
C SER A 51 -47.09 -37.01 22.60
N GLN A 52 -47.88 -36.42 21.70
CA GLN A 52 -47.41 -35.54 20.61
C GLN A 52 -47.63 -34.04 20.87
N ASP A 53 -48.15 -33.63 22.03
CA ASP A 53 -48.66 -32.26 22.23
C ASP A 53 -47.72 -31.31 23.02
N GLN A 54 -46.39 -31.50 22.92
CA GLN A 54 -45.42 -30.68 23.69
C GLN A 54 -44.28 -30.05 22.87
N THR A 55 -44.20 -30.29 21.56
CA THR A 55 -43.13 -29.74 20.71
C THR A 55 -43.70 -28.73 19.71
N ALA A 56 -42.95 -27.65 19.44
CA ALA A 56 -43.36 -26.66 18.45
C ALA A 56 -42.67 -26.87 17.07
N PRO A 57 -43.23 -26.33 15.96
CA PRO A 57 -42.74 -26.58 14.61
C PRO A 57 -41.30 -26.07 14.38
N PHE A 58 -40.41 -26.99 14.03
CA PHE A 58 -38.96 -26.74 13.90
C PHE A 58 -38.60 -25.60 12.92
N HIS A 59 -39.04 -25.64 11.66
CA HIS A 59 -38.67 -24.63 10.64
C HIS A 59 -39.22 -23.23 10.91
N GLU A 60 -40.29 -23.10 11.69
CA GLU A 60 -40.87 -21.78 12.03
C GLU A 60 -40.09 -21.10 13.15
N MET A 61 -39.49 -21.89 14.04
CA MET A 61 -38.80 -21.39 15.22
C MET A 61 -37.30 -21.17 15.04
N ASN A 62 -36.70 -21.82 14.05
CA ASN A 62 -35.27 -21.65 13.74
C ASN A 62 -34.99 -20.57 12.68
N GLN A 63 -35.96 -19.71 12.34
CA GLN A 63 -35.75 -18.66 11.33
C GLN A 63 -34.90 -17.47 11.82
N HIS A 64 -34.68 -17.36 13.14
CA HIS A 64 -33.91 -16.27 13.76
C HIS A 64 -32.40 -16.33 13.46
N SER A 65 -31.93 -17.45 12.93
CA SER A 65 -30.56 -17.70 12.49
C SER A 65 -30.40 -17.73 10.95
N ASN A 66 -31.51 -17.72 10.18
CA ASN A 66 -31.54 -18.18 8.78
C ASN A 66 -32.36 -17.35 7.75
N ALA A 67 -32.99 -16.21 8.07
CA ALA A 67 -33.80 -15.43 7.10
C ALA A 67 -33.11 -14.22 6.40
N ALA A 68 -32.64 -14.37 5.15
CA ALA A 68 -32.01 -13.28 4.38
C ALA A 68 -32.88 -12.01 4.20
N GLY A 69 -32.31 -10.84 4.48
CA GLY A 69 -32.95 -9.55 4.24
C GLY A 69 -31.96 -8.39 4.14
N ALA A 70 -31.67 -7.97 2.90
CA ALA A 70 -31.04 -6.69 2.60
C ALA A 70 -31.90 -5.53 3.14
N THR A 71 -31.31 -4.55 3.83
CA THR A 71 -31.01 -3.18 3.33
C THR A 71 -30.52 -2.33 4.51
N THR A 72 -29.43 -1.61 4.31
CA THR A 72 -28.89 -0.57 5.19
C THR A 72 -29.82 0.64 5.28
N THR A 73 -30.19 1.09 6.49
CA THR A 73 -30.32 2.52 6.85
C THR A 73 -30.28 2.68 8.37
N GLU A 74 -29.41 3.57 8.85
CA GLU A 74 -29.39 4.10 10.22
C GLU A 74 -30.66 4.93 10.49
N GLN A 75 -31.42 4.57 11.52
CA GLN A 75 -32.07 5.54 12.40
C GLN A 75 -32.65 4.83 13.64
N ALA A 76 -32.41 5.43 14.81
CA ALA A 76 -33.06 5.11 16.09
C ALA A 76 -33.67 6.43 16.65
N PRO A 77 -34.58 6.41 17.65
CA PRO A 77 -35.25 5.28 18.32
C PRO A 77 -36.79 5.43 18.45
N ALA A 78 -37.49 4.34 18.81
CA ALA A 78 -38.74 4.40 19.58
C ALA A 78 -38.90 3.15 20.47
N ALA A 79 -39.34 3.35 21.72
CA ALA A 79 -39.47 2.35 22.79
C ALA A 79 -40.54 1.26 22.51
N PRO A 80 -40.47 0.07 23.13
CA PRO A 80 -41.17 -1.12 22.66
C PRO A 80 -42.58 -1.26 23.25
N ALA A 81 -43.54 -1.62 22.39
CA ALA A 81 -44.77 -2.29 22.80
C ALA A 81 -44.55 -3.81 22.74
N SER A 82 -44.76 -4.50 23.85
CA SER A 82 -44.77 -5.96 23.95
C SER A 82 -45.85 -6.56 23.03
N ARG A 83 -45.47 -7.06 21.85
CA ARG A 83 -46.36 -7.89 21.02
C ARG A 83 -46.19 -9.35 21.39
N ALA A 84 -47.11 -9.86 22.21
CA ALA A 84 -47.38 -11.29 22.28
C ALA A 84 -47.86 -11.74 20.89
N ARG A 85 -47.13 -12.66 20.25
CA ARG A 85 -47.56 -13.30 18.99
C ARG A 85 -48.42 -14.50 19.34
N SER A 86 -49.74 -14.32 19.31
CA SER A 86 -50.72 -15.39 19.28
C SER A 86 -50.89 -15.88 17.84
N PHE A 87 -50.74 -17.18 17.60
CA PHE A 87 -50.88 -17.78 16.26
C PHE A 87 -52.20 -18.55 16.16
N SER A 88 -53.08 -18.12 15.25
CA SER A 88 -54.26 -18.89 14.83
C SER A 88 -53.93 -19.72 13.60
N SER A 89 -54.17 -21.02 13.65
CA SER A 89 -54.11 -21.92 12.50
C SER A 89 -55.25 -21.62 11.52
N ASN A 90 -54.94 -21.10 10.32
CA ASN A 90 -55.91 -21.02 9.23
C ASN A 90 -55.93 -22.37 8.47
N GLY A 91 -56.83 -23.26 8.89
CA GLY A 91 -57.24 -24.43 8.13
C GLY A 91 -58.55 -24.15 7.42
N THR A 92 -58.53 -24.16 6.09
CA THR A 92 -59.68 -24.00 5.20
C THR A 92 -60.66 -25.16 5.42
N LEU A 93 -61.82 -24.91 6.03
CA LEU A 93 -62.92 -25.88 6.12
C LEU A 93 -63.94 -25.61 5.01
N ALA A 94 -64.05 -26.59 4.11
CA ALA A 94 -65.11 -26.67 3.13
C ALA A 94 -66.47 -26.79 3.82
N THR A 95 -67.45 -26.05 3.31
CA THR A 95 -68.84 -26.04 3.75
C THR A 95 -69.57 -27.33 3.40
N SER A 96 -70.17 -27.99 4.39
CA SER A 96 -71.42 -28.73 4.23
C SER A 96 -72.23 -28.67 5.53
N GLY A 97 -73.50 -28.33 5.42
CA GLY A 97 -74.39 -28.05 6.55
C GLY A 97 -74.98 -29.29 7.21
N GLY A 98 -75.37 -29.15 8.48
CA GLY A 98 -76.29 -30.05 9.17
C GLY A 98 -76.10 -30.15 10.67
N ALA A 99 -77.12 -29.70 11.41
CA ALA A 99 -77.45 -29.97 12.83
C ALA A 99 -76.57 -29.35 13.94
N GLN A 100 -77.16 -28.37 14.63
CA GLN A 100 -76.73 -27.89 15.94
C GLN A 100 -76.88 -29.00 16.99
N ALA A 101 -75.77 -29.36 17.64
CA ALA A 101 -75.78 -30.00 18.95
C ALA A 101 -74.75 -29.30 19.84
N ASN A 102 -75.17 -28.92 21.04
CA ASN A 102 -74.38 -28.22 22.05
C ASN A 102 -73.04 -28.93 22.31
N ALA A 103 -71.95 -28.39 21.74
CA ALA A 103 -70.59 -28.68 22.19
C ALA A 103 -70.11 -27.46 22.98
N GLN A 104 -69.85 -27.63 24.27
CA GLN A 104 -69.07 -26.67 25.03
C GLN A 104 -67.73 -26.50 24.33
N THR A 105 -67.47 -25.30 23.80
CA THR A 105 -66.18 -24.93 23.25
C THR A 105 -65.17 -24.87 24.38
N PHE A 106 -64.36 -25.92 24.53
CA PHE A 106 -63.08 -25.80 25.20
C PHE A 106 -62.25 -24.84 24.37
N ALA A 107 -61.97 -23.64 24.90
CA ALA A 107 -60.97 -22.77 24.30
C ALA A 107 -59.65 -23.55 24.29
N ALA A 108 -59.19 -23.97 23.11
CA ALA A 108 -57.85 -24.50 22.96
C ALA A 108 -56.90 -23.37 23.36
N ASN A 109 -56.23 -23.51 24.50
CA ASN A 109 -55.12 -22.63 24.85
C ASN A 109 -54.07 -22.82 23.75
N SER A 110 -53.86 -21.80 22.92
CA SER A 110 -52.73 -21.79 22.00
C SER A 110 -51.46 -21.91 22.85
N LEU A 111 -50.77 -23.04 22.76
CA LEU A 111 -49.49 -23.24 23.43
C LEU A 111 -48.50 -22.23 22.84
N THR A 112 -48.12 -21.22 23.61
CA THR A 112 -47.07 -20.28 23.25
C THR A 112 -45.77 -20.74 23.89
N MET A 113 -44.71 -20.86 23.10
CA MET A 113 -43.41 -21.25 23.63
C MET A 113 -42.92 -20.24 24.67
N MET A 114 -42.45 -20.76 25.80
CA MET A 114 -41.99 -19.96 26.93
C MET A 114 -40.68 -19.25 26.60
N SER A 115 -40.67 -17.92 26.69
CA SER A 115 -39.45 -17.11 26.73
C SER A 115 -38.90 -17.04 28.15
N PHE A 116 -37.59 -16.96 28.29
CA PHE A 116 -36.93 -16.83 29.59
C PHE A 116 -35.63 -16.03 29.49
N THR A 117 -35.08 -15.65 30.65
CA THR A 117 -33.77 -14.98 30.73
C THR A 117 -32.68 -16.01 30.98
N ILE A 118 -31.57 -15.93 30.24
CA ILE A 118 -30.41 -16.80 30.44
C ILE A 118 -29.92 -16.66 31.90
N GLY A 119 -29.74 -17.80 32.57
CA GLY A 119 -29.44 -17.89 34.01
C GLY A 119 -30.64 -18.27 34.87
N ASP A 120 -31.85 -18.37 34.30
CA ASP A 120 -32.99 -18.99 34.96
C ASP A 120 -32.68 -20.47 35.26
N LYS A 121 -32.94 -20.89 36.51
CA LYS A 121 -32.65 -22.24 37.01
C LYS A 121 -33.80 -23.21 36.81
N SER A 122 -34.99 -22.74 36.40
CA SER A 122 -36.14 -23.63 36.13
C SER A 122 -36.11 -24.29 34.76
N VAL A 123 -35.28 -23.79 33.83
CA VAL A 123 -35.10 -24.31 32.48
C VAL A 123 -33.82 -25.14 32.36
N PRO A 124 -33.63 -25.94 31.29
CA PRO A 124 -32.35 -26.61 31.04
C PRO A 124 -31.19 -25.61 31.11
N ARG A 125 -30.02 -26.08 31.56
CA ARG A 125 -28.82 -25.25 31.62
C ARG A 125 -28.45 -24.75 30.22
N THR A 126 -28.05 -23.49 30.14
CA THR A 126 -27.47 -22.92 28.92
C THR A 126 -25.96 -23.10 28.94
N ASP A 127 -25.49 -24.12 28.23
CA ASP A 127 -24.07 -24.41 28.10
C ASP A 127 -23.45 -23.70 26.89
N VAL A 128 -24.24 -23.54 25.84
CA VAL A 128 -23.81 -23.03 24.53
C VAL A 128 -24.86 -22.08 24.01
N VAL A 129 -24.39 -21.02 23.35
CA VAL A 129 -25.22 -20.19 22.48
C VAL A 129 -24.76 -20.34 21.04
N ASP A 130 -25.67 -20.20 20.11
CA ASP A 130 -25.35 -20.04 18.70
C ASP A 130 -25.82 -18.69 18.18
N VAL A 131 -25.02 -18.08 17.30
CA VAL A 131 -25.19 -16.69 16.86
C VAL A 131 -24.90 -16.54 15.38
N ALA A 132 -25.66 -15.64 14.75
CA ALA A 132 -25.51 -15.25 13.36
C ALA A 132 -25.51 -13.73 13.23
N SER A 133 -25.60 -13.24 12.00
CA SER A 133 -25.68 -11.80 11.71
C SER A 133 -26.90 -11.11 12.33
N TYR A 134 -27.96 -11.84 12.69
CA TYR A 134 -29.14 -11.30 13.39
C TYR A 134 -28.82 -10.81 14.81
N GLN A 135 -27.79 -11.39 15.44
CA GLN A 135 -27.26 -10.95 16.73
C GLN A 135 -26.09 -9.96 16.57
N TYR A 136 -26.12 -9.11 15.54
CA TYR A 136 -25.11 -8.07 15.32
C TYR A 136 -24.96 -7.10 16.51
N TRP A 137 -26.02 -6.98 17.32
CA TRP A 137 -26.08 -6.12 18.50
C TRP A 137 -25.27 -6.67 19.70
N LEU A 138 -24.86 -7.94 19.67
CA LEU A 138 -24.04 -8.53 20.73
C LEU A 138 -22.63 -7.92 20.73
N THR A 139 -22.24 -7.40 21.89
CA THR A 139 -20.93 -6.81 22.15
C THR A 139 -20.04 -7.75 22.98
N GLN A 140 -18.75 -7.41 23.12
CA GLN A 140 -17.84 -8.12 24.04
C GLN A 140 -18.41 -8.24 25.47
N ALA A 141 -19.07 -7.19 25.98
CA ALA A 141 -19.67 -7.21 27.31
C ALA A 141 -20.82 -8.23 27.42
N ASN A 142 -21.58 -8.44 26.33
CA ASN A 142 -22.63 -9.45 26.28
C ASN A 142 -22.05 -10.87 26.32
N PHE A 143 -20.96 -11.14 25.59
CA PHE A 143 -20.26 -12.43 25.68
C PHE A 143 -19.65 -12.67 27.08
N ASN A 144 -19.10 -11.63 27.72
CA ASN A 144 -18.64 -11.74 29.11
C ASN A 144 -19.80 -12.05 30.08
N THR A 145 -20.98 -11.43 29.85
CA THR A 145 -22.19 -11.70 30.63
C THR A 145 -22.63 -13.15 30.45
N LEU A 146 -22.71 -13.65 29.21
CA LEU A 146 -23.00 -15.05 28.92
C LEU A 146 -22.02 -15.99 29.65
N ARG A 147 -20.72 -15.69 29.63
CA ARG A 147 -19.72 -16.49 30.37
C ARG A 147 -20.01 -16.54 31.86
N SER A 148 -20.35 -15.39 32.45
CA SER A 148 -20.68 -15.27 33.87
C SER A 148 -21.94 -16.04 34.27
N LEU A 149 -22.89 -16.17 33.34
CA LEU A 149 -24.16 -16.88 33.53
C LEU A 149 -24.07 -18.40 33.36
N GLY A 150 -22.90 -18.93 32.99
CA GLY A 150 -22.72 -20.38 32.86
C GLY A 150 -22.41 -20.86 31.45
N VAL A 151 -22.58 -20.02 30.43
CA VAL A 151 -22.27 -20.39 29.04
C VAL A 151 -20.78 -20.62 28.87
N ARG A 152 -20.40 -21.70 28.19
CA ARG A 152 -19.01 -22.15 27.98
C ARG A 152 -18.63 -22.27 26.51
N GLY A 153 -19.60 -22.41 25.61
CA GLY A 153 -19.37 -22.51 24.16
C GLY A 153 -20.14 -21.45 23.36
N ALA A 154 -19.60 -21.09 22.20
CA ALA A 154 -20.30 -20.31 21.19
C ALA A 154 -20.15 -20.96 19.81
N VAL A 155 -21.27 -21.16 19.10
CA VAL A 155 -21.29 -21.63 17.71
C VAL A 155 -21.65 -20.45 16.80
N VAL A 156 -20.75 -20.05 15.89
CA VAL A 156 -20.92 -18.83 15.09
C VAL A 156 -21.19 -19.17 13.63
N LYS A 157 -22.27 -18.61 13.03
CA LYS A 157 -22.53 -18.72 11.58
C LYS A 157 -21.38 -18.07 10.84
N THR A 158 -20.73 -18.77 9.92
CA THR A 158 -19.69 -18.15 9.08
C THR A 158 -20.14 -17.99 7.64
N SER A 159 -20.89 -18.95 7.11
CA SER A 159 -21.27 -18.98 5.69
C SER A 159 -22.59 -19.70 5.47
N GLU A 160 -23.19 -19.47 4.30
CA GLU A 160 -24.43 -20.11 3.86
C GLU A 160 -24.39 -20.34 2.34
N GLY A 161 -24.77 -21.55 1.93
CA GLY A 161 -24.67 -22.04 0.57
C GLY A 161 -23.29 -21.77 -0.05
N ASN A 162 -23.27 -21.19 -1.24
CA ASN A 162 -22.04 -20.74 -1.90
C ASN A 162 -22.02 -19.23 -2.14
N PHE A 163 -22.89 -18.48 -1.46
CA PHE A 163 -23.19 -17.10 -1.80
C PHE A 163 -23.14 -16.12 -0.63
N TYR A 164 -23.24 -16.57 0.63
CA TYR A 164 -23.27 -15.67 1.79
C TYR A 164 -22.18 -15.95 2.81
N GLN A 165 -21.52 -14.88 3.27
CA GLN A 165 -20.65 -14.88 4.45
C GLN A 165 -21.23 -13.97 5.52
N ASN A 166 -21.20 -14.41 6.78
CA ASN A 166 -21.63 -13.59 7.91
C ASN A 166 -20.60 -12.46 8.16
N PRO A 167 -20.95 -11.18 7.96
CA PRO A 167 -20.01 -10.07 8.13
C PRO A 167 -19.62 -9.84 9.60
N TYR A 168 -20.36 -10.40 10.56
CA TYR A 168 -20.10 -10.28 12.00
C TYR A 168 -19.32 -11.47 12.58
N ALA A 169 -19.10 -12.54 11.80
CA ALA A 169 -18.48 -13.78 12.28
C ALA A 169 -17.12 -13.53 12.96
N GLY A 170 -16.24 -12.74 12.33
CA GLY A 170 -14.93 -12.43 12.90
C GLY A 170 -15.01 -11.75 14.27
N LYS A 171 -15.93 -10.79 14.45
CA LYS A 171 -16.14 -10.11 15.73
C LYS A 171 -16.75 -11.05 16.77
N GLN A 172 -17.78 -11.81 16.41
CA GLN A 172 -18.47 -12.74 17.30
C GLN A 172 -17.51 -13.83 17.80
N ILE A 173 -16.67 -14.39 16.92
CA ILE A 173 -15.61 -15.34 17.28
C ILE A 173 -14.62 -14.72 18.26
N GLN A 174 -14.15 -13.49 17.99
CA GLN A 174 -13.22 -12.81 18.90
C GLN A 174 -13.85 -12.52 20.27
N TYR A 175 -15.11 -12.08 20.30
CA TYR A 175 -15.80 -11.80 21.56
C TYR A 175 -15.94 -13.04 22.43
N ALA A 176 -16.33 -14.17 21.84
CA ALA A 176 -16.42 -15.45 22.54
C ALA A 176 -15.03 -15.94 23.00
N LYS A 177 -13.99 -15.83 22.16
CA LYS A 177 -12.61 -16.20 22.53
C LYS A 177 -12.13 -15.38 23.73
N ASN A 178 -12.32 -14.07 23.71
CA ASN A 178 -11.93 -13.16 24.78
C ASN A 178 -12.71 -13.42 26.08
N ALA A 179 -13.96 -13.86 25.98
CA ALA A 179 -14.77 -14.29 27.12
C ALA A 179 -14.35 -15.67 27.66
N GLY A 180 -13.34 -16.33 27.07
CA GLY A 180 -12.87 -17.65 27.49
C GLY A 180 -13.88 -18.76 27.22
N MET A 181 -14.61 -18.66 26.09
CA MET A 181 -15.50 -19.70 25.60
C MET A 181 -14.82 -20.58 24.54
N ALA A 182 -15.23 -21.84 24.47
CA ALA A 182 -14.90 -22.72 23.36
C ALA A 182 -15.66 -22.26 22.09
N ILE A 183 -15.00 -22.35 20.94
CA ILE A 183 -15.54 -21.86 19.66
C ILE A 183 -15.82 -23.03 18.74
N SER A 184 -17.01 -23.01 18.16
CA SER A 184 -17.38 -23.79 16.98
C SER A 184 -17.96 -22.87 15.92
N VAL A 185 -18.05 -23.33 14.68
CA VAL A 185 -18.53 -22.54 13.55
C VAL A 185 -19.48 -23.37 12.71
N TYR A 186 -20.51 -22.74 12.14
CA TYR A 186 -21.49 -23.46 11.33
C TYR A 186 -21.68 -22.86 9.94
N HIS A 187 -22.06 -23.75 9.03
CA HIS A 187 -22.41 -23.47 7.65
C HIS A 187 -23.83 -23.92 7.36
N TYR A 188 -24.69 -22.98 6.94
CA TYR A 188 -26.06 -23.28 6.54
C TYR A 188 -26.09 -23.85 5.12
N VAL A 189 -26.61 -25.07 4.98
CA VAL A 189 -26.49 -25.91 3.78
C VAL A 189 -27.65 -25.72 2.81
N HIS A 190 -27.35 -25.70 1.51
CA HIS A 190 -28.35 -25.66 0.42
C HIS A 190 -28.12 -26.72 -0.68
N PHE A 191 -27.18 -27.65 -0.50
CA PHE A 191 -26.82 -28.56 -1.58
C PHE A 191 -27.96 -29.55 -1.92
N SER A 192 -28.09 -29.87 -3.21
CA SER A 192 -29.00 -30.89 -3.74
C SER A 192 -28.29 -32.03 -4.50
N SER A 193 -26.95 -31.97 -4.56
CA SER A 193 -26.09 -32.96 -5.23
C SER A 193 -24.68 -32.97 -4.63
N GLN A 194 -23.89 -34.02 -4.92
CA GLN A 194 -22.52 -34.12 -4.43
C GLN A 194 -21.62 -33.00 -4.98
N ALA A 195 -21.86 -32.57 -6.22
CA ALA A 195 -21.12 -31.44 -6.81
C ALA A 195 -21.42 -30.13 -6.07
N ALA A 196 -22.70 -29.88 -5.75
CA ALA A 196 -23.09 -28.71 -4.95
C ALA A 196 -22.47 -28.79 -3.54
N ALA A 197 -22.50 -29.96 -2.91
CA ALA A 197 -21.90 -30.18 -1.60
C ALA A 197 -20.39 -29.94 -1.57
N ILE A 198 -19.67 -30.35 -2.61
CA ILE A 198 -18.23 -30.06 -2.75
C ILE A 198 -17.99 -28.54 -2.91
N ASN A 199 -18.85 -27.84 -3.64
CA ASN A 199 -18.74 -26.39 -3.83
C ASN A 199 -18.97 -25.64 -2.52
N GLU A 200 -20.03 -25.99 -1.79
CA GLU A 200 -20.34 -25.41 -0.47
C GLU A 200 -19.24 -25.71 0.55
N ALA A 201 -18.70 -26.95 0.59
CA ALA A 201 -17.59 -27.29 1.48
C ALA A 201 -16.33 -26.45 1.21
N ASN A 202 -16.02 -26.20 -0.06
CA ASN A 202 -14.90 -25.32 -0.42
C ASN A 202 -15.17 -23.87 -0.03
N TYR A 203 -16.40 -23.39 -0.22
CA TYR A 203 -16.81 -22.05 0.17
C TYR A 203 -16.72 -21.85 1.70
N PHE A 204 -17.22 -22.81 2.47
CA PHE A 204 -17.09 -22.84 3.91
C PHE A 204 -15.62 -22.88 4.35
N ALA A 205 -14.82 -23.81 3.83
CA ALA A 205 -13.40 -23.90 4.17
C ALA A 205 -12.61 -22.61 3.84
N ASN A 206 -12.91 -21.95 2.71
CA ASN A 206 -12.31 -20.66 2.36
C ASN A 206 -12.69 -19.57 3.37
N THR A 207 -13.93 -19.56 3.84
CA THR A 207 -14.42 -18.64 4.86
C THR A 207 -13.76 -18.90 6.21
N LEU A 208 -13.58 -20.17 6.58
CA LEU A 208 -12.88 -20.54 7.81
C LEU A 208 -11.40 -20.18 7.79
N ASP A 209 -10.75 -20.36 6.64
CA ASP A 209 -9.36 -19.98 6.42
C ASP A 209 -9.19 -18.45 6.52
N SER A 210 -10.11 -17.66 5.96
CA SER A 210 -10.05 -16.19 6.06
C SER A 210 -10.30 -15.66 7.48
N LEU A 211 -11.11 -16.37 8.26
CA LEU A 211 -11.40 -16.05 9.67
C LEU A 211 -10.34 -16.59 10.65
N ASN A 212 -9.37 -17.37 10.16
CA ASN A 212 -8.33 -18.01 10.95
C ASN A 212 -8.88 -18.74 12.20
N VAL A 213 -9.93 -19.55 12.00
CA VAL A 213 -10.61 -20.21 13.12
C VAL A 213 -9.81 -21.35 13.74
N GLY A 214 -8.78 -21.85 13.04
CA GLY A 214 -7.96 -22.99 13.46
C GLY A 214 -8.54 -24.33 13.00
N LYS A 215 -7.66 -25.26 12.62
CA LYS A 215 -8.04 -26.56 12.01
C LYS A 215 -8.68 -27.56 12.98
N GLN A 216 -8.49 -27.35 14.28
CA GLN A 216 -9.09 -28.17 15.34
C GLN A 216 -10.49 -27.70 15.75
N THR A 217 -10.97 -26.59 15.20
CA THR A 217 -12.31 -26.07 15.49
C THR A 217 -13.37 -27.03 14.95
N ASN A 218 -14.42 -27.29 15.75
CA ASN A 218 -15.56 -28.05 15.27
C ASN A 218 -16.27 -27.26 14.17
N VAL A 219 -16.50 -27.93 13.04
CA VAL A 219 -17.17 -27.38 11.87
C VAL A 219 -18.53 -28.05 11.72
N VAL A 220 -19.58 -27.25 11.83
CA VAL A 220 -20.96 -27.72 11.84
C VAL A 220 -21.55 -27.56 10.43
N ALA A 221 -22.08 -28.63 9.84
CA ALA A 221 -23.01 -28.51 8.71
C ALA A 221 -24.41 -28.43 9.29
N ASP A 222 -25.09 -27.34 8.98
CA ASP A 222 -26.44 -27.05 9.41
C ASP A 222 -27.39 -27.43 8.27
N VAL A 223 -28.07 -28.57 8.45
CA VAL A 223 -28.91 -29.23 7.43
C VAL A 223 -30.35 -29.19 7.88
N GLU A 224 -31.06 -28.18 7.38
CA GLU A 224 -32.42 -27.89 7.79
C GLU A 224 -33.29 -27.19 6.74
N ASP A 225 -32.73 -26.74 5.62
CA ASP A 225 -33.52 -26.01 4.63
C ASP A 225 -34.45 -26.94 3.84
N ASN A 226 -35.54 -26.39 3.32
CA ASN A 226 -36.49 -27.12 2.48
C ASN A 226 -35.94 -27.39 1.07
N ASP A 227 -34.91 -26.66 0.62
CA ASP A 227 -34.31 -26.83 -0.71
C ASP A 227 -33.22 -27.92 -0.78
N VAL A 228 -32.70 -28.34 0.39
CA VAL A 228 -31.82 -29.50 0.52
C VAL A 228 -32.54 -30.74 0.03
N SER A 229 -31.91 -31.47 -0.89
CA SER A 229 -32.55 -32.59 -1.58
C SER A 229 -31.55 -33.58 -2.18
N GLY A 230 -32.06 -34.62 -2.85
CA GLY A 230 -31.24 -35.72 -3.39
C GLY A 230 -30.78 -36.70 -2.31
N ASP A 231 -29.65 -37.38 -2.55
CA ASP A 231 -29.04 -38.26 -1.56
C ASP A 231 -28.23 -37.45 -0.54
N VAL A 232 -28.92 -36.93 0.48
CA VAL A 232 -28.32 -36.08 1.52
C VAL A 232 -27.16 -36.77 2.24
N GLY A 233 -27.23 -38.08 2.46
CA GLY A 233 -26.14 -38.84 3.08
C GLY A 233 -24.88 -38.85 2.21
N ALA A 234 -25.01 -39.12 0.91
CA ALA A 234 -23.91 -39.08 -0.04
C ALA A 234 -23.37 -37.66 -0.26
N ASN A 235 -24.25 -36.65 -0.26
CA ASN A 235 -23.89 -35.24 -0.40
C ASN A 235 -23.09 -34.75 0.82
N LEU A 236 -23.56 -35.01 2.04
CA LEU A 236 -22.83 -34.70 3.27
C LEU A 236 -21.49 -35.44 3.34
N THR A 237 -21.45 -36.71 2.94
CA THR A 237 -20.19 -37.47 2.88
C THR A 237 -19.17 -36.77 1.96
N ALA A 238 -19.60 -36.26 0.80
CA ALA A 238 -18.74 -35.50 -0.11
C ALA A 238 -18.32 -34.14 0.48
N PHE A 239 -19.21 -33.46 1.21
CA PHE A 239 -18.92 -32.24 1.96
C PHE A 239 -17.81 -32.49 3.00
N TRP A 240 -17.97 -33.53 3.83
CA TRP A 240 -17.00 -33.95 4.85
C TRP A 240 -15.64 -34.31 4.28
N GLN A 241 -15.60 -35.12 3.21
CA GLN A 241 -14.35 -35.48 2.54
C GLN A 241 -13.63 -34.24 1.98
N THR A 242 -14.37 -33.23 1.52
CA THR A 242 -13.79 -31.97 1.02
C THR A 242 -13.20 -31.15 2.17
N LEU A 243 -13.91 -31.01 3.30
CA LEU A 243 -13.38 -30.35 4.49
C LEU A 243 -12.14 -31.06 5.06
N ASN A 244 -12.12 -32.39 5.08
CA ASN A 244 -10.96 -33.18 5.49
C ASN A 244 -9.71 -32.86 4.65
N LYS A 245 -9.86 -32.78 3.32
CA LYS A 245 -8.77 -32.38 2.42
C LYS A 245 -8.26 -30.96 2.69
N ARG A 246 -9.11 -30.10 3.28
CA ARG A 246 -8.78 -28.74 3.71
C ARG A 246 -8.27 -28.67 5.16
N GLY A 247 -8.13 -29.81 5.83
CA GLY A 247 -7.61 -29.94 7.20
C GLY A 247 -8.66 -29.75 8.30
N TYR A 248 -9.93 -29.58 7.97
CA TYR A 248 -11.02 -29.47 8.95
C TYR A 248 -11.66 -30.84 9.16
N ASN A 249 -11.21 -31.56 10.19
CA ASN A 249 -11.58 -32.97 10.42
C ASN A 249 -12.62 -33.17 11.53
N ASN A 250 -12.97 -32.11 12.27
CA ASN A 250 -13.84 -32.19 13.44
C ASN A 250 -15.28 -31.85 13.04
N HIS A 251 -15.93 -32.77 12.32
CA HIS A 251 -17.26 -32.54 11.75
C HIS A 251 -18.37 -32.68 12.78
N VAL A 252 -19.34 -31.78 12.74
CA VAL A 252 -20.55 -31.84 13.57
C VAL A 252 -21.74 -31.65 12.64
N LEU A 253 -22.82 -32.39 12.88
CA LEU A 253 -24.08 -32.15 12.18
C LEU A 253 -25.00 -31.32 13.07
N TYR A 254 -25.66 -30.33 12.51
CA TYR A 254 -26.88 -29.77 13.07
C TYR A 254 -28.09 -30.13 12.19
N THR A 255 -29.20 -30.51 12.82
CA THR A 255 -30.47 -30.77 12.13
C THR A 255 -31.65 -30.81 13.11
N GLY A 256 -32.87 -30.53 12.64
CA GLY A 256 -34.09 -30.68 13.43
C GLY A 256 -34.43 -32.14 13.70
N LYS A 257 -34.98 -32.47 14.88
CA LYS A 257 -35.34 -33.85 15.26
C LYS A 257 -36.24 -34.57 14.25
N TYR A 258 -37.20 -33.82 13.69
CA TYR A 258 -38.25 -34.32 12.80
C TYR A 258 -38.09 -33.83 11.35
N TYR A 259 -36.93 -33.28 11.01
CA TYR A 259 -36.64 -32.89 9.63
C TYR A 259 -36.49 -34.16 8.76
N SER A 260 -36.96 -34.08 7.51
CA SER A 260 -37.15 -35.26 6.64
C SER A 260 -35.84 -36.00 6.35
N TYR A 261 -34.72 -35.29 6.30
CA TYR A 261 -33.40 -35.86 6.04
C TYR A 261 -32.56 -36.14 7.28
N SER A 262 -33.08 -35.90 8.50
CA SER A 262 -32.30 -36.01 9.73
C SER A 262 -31.67 -37.38 9.92
N ASN A 263 -32.40 -38.46 9.64
CA ASN A 263 -31.86 -39.82 9.77
C ASN A 263 -30.67 -40.06 8.83
N ALA A 264 -30.79 -39.64 7.56
CA ALA A 264 -29.72 -39.78 6.57
C ALA A 264 -28.50 -38.93 6.94
N ALA A 265 -28.72 -37.71 7.41
CA ALA A 265 -27.65 -36.81 7.83
C ALA A 265 -26.94 -37.33 9.10
N ILE A 266 -27.70 -37.75 10.13
CA ILE A 266 -27.17 -38.28 11.40
C ILE A 266 -26.29 -39.50 11.14
N ALA A 267 -26.64 -40.36 10.18
CA ALA A 267 -25.84 -41.53 9.85
C ALA A 267 -24.40 -41.20 9.40
N THR A 268 -24.12 -39.97 8.95
CA THR A 268 -22.78 -39.56 8.49
C THR A 268 -21.79 -39.26 9.62
N VAL A 269 -22.26 -38.90 10.82
CA VAL A 269 -21.41 -38.52 11.97
C VAL A 269 -21.77 -39.23 13.27
N GLY A 270 -22.95 -39.84 13.35
CA GLY A 270 -23.52 -40.47 14.55
C GLY A 270 -24.08 -39.45 15.56
N LYS A 271 -25.01 -39.89 16.41
CA LYS A 271 -25.72 -39.03 17.36
C LYS A 271 -24.81 -38.24 18.31
N ASN A 272 -23.71 -38.84 18.77
CA ASN A 272 -22.74 -38.18 19.66
C ASN A 272 -22.05 -36.95 19.04
N ARG A 273 -22.05 -36.84 17.70
CA ARG A 273 -21.52 -35.69 16.94
C ARG A 273 -22.63 -34.94 16.21
N THR A 274 -23.87 -35.13 16.64
CA THR A 274 -25.02 -34.37 16.17
C THR A 274 -25.51 -33.44 17.27
N TRP A 275 -25.70 -32.19 16.91
CA TRP A 275 -26.41 -31.15 17.65
C TRP A 275 -27.85 -31.11 17.12
N VAL A 276 -28.80 -31.59 17.91
CA VAL A 276 -30.19 -31.72 17.45
C VAL A 276 -31.02 -30.55 17.96
N ALA A 277 -31.91 -30.02 17.12
CA ALA A 277 -32.91 -29.04 17.53
C ALA A 277 -34.27 -29.69 17.76
N ASP A 278 -34.85 -29.43 18.93
CA ASP A 278 -36.16 -29.93 19.34
C ASP A 278 -36.70 -29.07 20.48
N TYR A 279 -37.87 -28.46 20.31
CA TYR A 279 -38.26 -27.30 21.09
C TYR A 279 -39.51 -27.57 21.92
N PRO A 280 -39.38 -27.83 23.24
CA PRO A 280 -40.52 -27.93 24.14
C PRO A 280 -41.20 -26.57 24.26
N TYR A 281 -42.54 -26.54 24.30
CA TYR A 281 -43.27 -25.30 24.60
C TYR A 281 -42.90 -24.74 25.98
N THR A 282 -42.63 -25.61 26.96
CA THR A 282 -42.21 -25.25 28.32
C THR A 282 -40.96 -26.04 28.71
N PRO A 283 -39.75 -25.56 28.36
CA PRO A 283 -38.51 -26.22 28.75
C PRO A 283 -38.37 -26.27 30.27
N SER A 284 -37.95 -27.41 30.82
CA SER A 284 -37.76 -27.60 32.27
C SER A 284 -36.42 -28.25 32.60
N ALA A 285 -35.76 -27.75 33.64
CA ALA A 285 -34.52 -28.31 34.18
C ALA A 285 -34.67 -29.78 34.63
N SER A 286 -35.88 -30.20 34.99
CA SER A 286 -36.18 -31.57 35.42
C SER A 286 -36.60 -32.52 34.29
N SER A 287 -36.65 -32.03 33.04
CA SER A 287 -37.08 -32.81 31.86
C SER A 287 -36.17 -32.54 30.67
N LEU A 288 -34.98 -33.14 30.69
CA LEU A 288 -33.99 -33.03 29.62
C LEU A 288 -34.29 -34.02 28.48
N TRP A 289 -34.43 -33.52 27.26
CA TRP A 289 -34.68 -34.32 26.05
C TRP A 289 -33.39 -34.62 25.27
N ASN A 290 -33.44 -35.62 24.38
CA ASN A 290 -32.38 -35.89 23.40
C ASN A 290 -30.97 -36.11 24.00
N GLN A 291 -30.90 -36.73 25.20
CA GLN A 291 -29.64 -36.97 25.92
C GLN A 291 -28.69 -37.96 25.23
N ASP A 292 -29.17 -38.69 24.21
CA ASP A 292 -28.38 -39.59 23.36
C ASP A 292 -27.63 -38.85 22.23
N PHE A 293 -27.82 -37.53 22.10
CA PHE A 293 -27.12 -36.67 21.15
C PHE A 293 -25.94 -35.94 21.80
N GLY A 294 -25.05 -35.39 20.96
CA GLY A 294 -23.90 -34.60 21.44
C GLY A 294 -24.32 -33.31 22.13
N ALA A 295 -25.27 -32.60 21.54
CA ALA A 295 -25.86 -31.38 22.09
C ALA A 295 -27.34 -31.25 21.67
N TRP A 296 -28.11 -30.47 22.41
CA TRP A 296 -29.52 -30.22 22.14
C TRP A 296 -29.84 -28.73 22.21
N GLN A 297 -30.28 -28.15 21.08
CA GLN A 297 -30.87 -26.81 21.04
C GLN A 297 -32.33 -26.91 21.47
N TYR A 298 -32.63 -26.34 22.64
CA TYR A 298 -33.93 -26.50 23.30
C TYR A 298 -34.80 -25.24 23.27
N SER A 299 -34.24 -24.09 22.86
CA SER A 299 -35.01 -22.85 22.72
C SER A 299 -34.32 -21.85 21.80
N SER A 300 -35.13 -21.12 21.02
CA SER A 300 -34.75 -19.91 20.28
C SER A 300 -35.33 -18.62 20.89
N LEU A 301 -35.87 -18.70 22.12
CA LEU A 301 -36.55 -17.59 22.80
C LEU A 301 -35.93 -17.26 24.18
N ALA A 302 -34.61 -17.43 24.30
CA ALA A 302 -33.87 -17.03 25.48
C ALA A 302 -33.29 -15.62 25.32
N TYR A 303 -33.30 -14.82 26.39
CA TYR A 303 -32.82 -13.43 26.36
C TYR A 303 -31.65 -13.26 27.32
N LEU A 304 -30.61 -12.52 26.93
CA LEU A 304 -29.67 -12.00 27.93
C LEU A 304 -30.41 -11.03 28.87
N PRO A 305 -29.99 -10.92 30.15
CA PRO A 305 -30.53 -9.89 31.04
C PRO A 305 -30.51 -8.50 30.39
N GLY A 306 -31.69 -7.90 30.23
CA GLY A 306 -31.85 -6.57 29.63
C GLY A 306 -31.79 -6.51 28.10
N ALA A 307 -31.67 -7.63 27.39
CA ALA A 307 -31.72 -7.66 25.93
C ALA A 307 -33.17 -7.72 25.40
N SER A 308 -33.41 -7.05 24.28
CA SER A 308 -34.72 -7.03 23.59
C SER A 308 -34.86 -8.08 22.49
N SER A 309 -33.77 -8.75 22.14
CA SER A 309 -33.72 -9.76 21.07
C SER A 309 -33.23 -11.09 21.63
N PRO A 310 -33.82 -12.23 21.18
CA PRO A 310 -33.44 -13.53 21.70
C PRO A 310 -32.12 -14.04 21.11
N VAL A 311 -31.58 -15.06 21.75
CA VAL A 311 -30.42 -15.85 21.34
C VAL A 311 -30.78 -17.32 21.50
N ASP A 312 -30.29 -18.14 20.58
CA ASP A 312 -30.53 -19.57 20.58
C ASP A 312 -29.64 -20.24 21.63
N VAL A 313 -30.23 -21.18 22.38
CA VAL A 313 -29.59 -21.79 23.55
C VAL A 313 -29.63 -23.30 23.49
N SER A 314 -28.49 -23.88 23.87
CA SER A 314 -28.27 -25.31 23.84
C SER A 314 -27.68 -25.84 25.15
N ILE A 315 -28.01 -27.08 25.44
CA ILE A 315 -27.31 -27.92 26.42
C ILE A 315 -26.28 -28.78 25.68
N ASP A 316 -25.10 -28.91 26.26
CA ASP A 316 -24.03 -29.76 25.72
C ASP A 316 -23.91 -31.00 26.60
N TYR A 317 -24.19 -32.18 26.03
CA TYR A 317 -24.23 -33.43 26.78
C TYR A 317 -22.88 -34.13 26.83
N THR A 318 -22.12 -34.08 25.73
CA THR A 318 -20.86 -34.80 25.60
C THR A 318 -19.64 -33.90 25.74
N GLY A 319 -19.85 -32.58 25.82
CA GLY A 319 -18.78 -31.60 25.75
C GLY A 319 -18.39 -31.27 24.30
N LEU A 320 -19.30 -31.51 23.36
CA LEU A 320 -19.11 -31.29 21.92
C LEU A 320 -18.73 -29.85 21.58
N PHE A 321 -19.23 -28.88 22.34
CA PHE A 321 -19.00 -27.45 22.11
C PHE A 321 -18.40 -26.72 23.31
N THR A 322 -18.32 -27.38 24.47
CA THR A 322 -17.84 -26.79 25.73
C THR A 322 -16.52 -27.37 26.22
N GLN A 323 -16.09 -28.53 25.71
CA GLN A 323 -14.70 -28.92 25.87
C GLN A 323 -13.85 -27.91 25.12
N ALA A 324 -12.85 -27.35 25.81
CA ALA A 324 -11.78 -26.70 25.09
C ALA A 324 -11.24 -27.74 24.12
N ASN A 325 -11.22 -27.45 22.81
CA ASN A 325 -10.30 -28.14 21.91
C ASN A 325 -8.97 -28.09 22.64
N THR A 326 -8.46 -29.23 23.13
CA THR A 326 -7.26 -29.29 23.98
C THR A 326 -6.03 -29.05 23.13
N VAL A 327 -5.98 -27.87 22.54
CA VAL A 327 -4.82 -27.03 22.47
C VAL A 327 -5.26 -25.79 23.24
N ALA A 328 -4.99 -25.78 24.55
CA ALA A 328 -4.61 -24.51 25.14
C ALA A 328 -3.59 -23.92 24.16
N PRO A 329 -3.73 -22.66 23.69
CA PRO A 329 -2.52 -21.98 23.30
C PRO A 329 -1.66 -22.10 24.57
N LYS A 330 -0.61 -22.91 24.50
CA LYS A 330 0.57 -22.68 25.32
C LYS A 330 0.72 -21.16 25.34
N PRO A 331 0.94 -20.50 26.49
CA PRO A 331 1.45 -19.15 26.47
C PRO A 331 2.86 -19.23 25.88
N GLU A 332 2.96 -19.51 24.59
CA GLU A 332 3.91 -18.81 23.78
C GLU A 332 3.33 -17.41 23.81
N THR A 333 3.95 -16.54 24.60
CA THR A 333 4.15 -15.15 24.20
C THR A 333 4.13 -15.16 22.68
N PRO A 334 3.12 -14.60 21.98
CA PRO A 334 2.91 -14.86 20.58
C PRO A 334 4.26 -14.78 19.90
N SER A 335 4.76 -15.95 19.48
CA SER A 335 6.16 -16.09 19.09
C SER A 335 6.24 -15.45 17.73
N TYR A 336 6.41 -14.13 17.76
CA TYR A 336 6.61 -13.34 16.59
C TYR A 336 7.93 -13.75 15.97
N ASP A 337 7.96 -13.74 14.65
CA ASP A 337 9.19 -14.07 13.95
C ASP A 337 10.24 -13.03 14.30
N THR A 338 11.38 -13.50 14.80
CA THR A 338 12.53 -12.63 14.99
C THR A 338 12.98 -12.12 13.62
N ILE A 339 13.19 -10.81 13.53
CA ILE A 339 13.92 -10.23 12.41
C ILE A 339 15.37 -10.71 12.51
N LEU A 340 15.77 -11.59 11.59
CA LEU A 340 17.11 -12.18 11.55
C LEU A 340 18.13 -11.18 11.00
N SER A 341 17.72 -10.36 10.03
CA SER A 341 18.54 -9.25 9.52
C SER A 341 17.69 -8.24 8.75
N THR A 342 18.16 -7.00 8.70
CA THR A 342 17.62 -5.95 7.84
C THR A 342 18.75 -5.30 7.07
N LYS A 343 18.57 -5.16 5.75
CA LYS A 343 19.52 -4.51 4.85
C LYS A 343 18.83 -3.35 4.14
N ALA A 344 19.39 -2.14 4.26
CA ALA A 344 18.97 -1.02 3.44
C ALA A 344 19.34 -1.28 1.97
N VAL A 345 18.39 -1.05 1.06
CA VAL A 345 18.55 -1.23 -0.38
C VAL A 345 17.92 -0.05 -1.11
N ASN A 346 18.20 0.07 -2.41
CA ASN A 346 17.70 1.13 -3.26
C ASN A 346 17.56 0.60 -4.70
N TYR A 347 16.38 0.08 -5.03
CA TYR A 347 16.02 -0.40 -6.37
C TYR A 347 14.49 -0.44 -6.54
N ASP A 348 13.98 -0.50 -7.77
CA ASP A 348 12.54 -0.70 -8.02
C ASP A 348 12.19 -2.16 -8.33
N THR A 349 10.96 -2.55 -8.00
CA THR A 349 10.38 -3.86 -8.35
C THR A 349 8.92 -3.68 -8.73
N THR A 350 8.30 -4.68 -9.37
CA THR A 350 6.85 -4.69 -9.61
C THR A 350 6.20 -5.67 -8.65
N ILE A 351 5.14 -5.24 -7.97
CA ILE A 351 4.27 -6.16 -7.25
C ILE A 351 3.49 -6.95 -8.30
N VAL A 352 3.70 -8.26 -8.35
CA VAL A 352 3.07 -9.15 -9.33
C VAL A 352 2.55 -10.39 -8.64
N ASN A 353 1.73 -11.16 -9.35
CA ASN A 353 1.22 -12.45 -8.88
C ASN A 353 0.35 -12.36 -7.63
N GLN A 354 -0.17 -11.18 -7.27
CA GLN A 354 -1.04 -11.03 -6.09
C GLN A 354 -2.42 -11.65 -6.31
N ASP A 355 -2.88 -11.78 -7.55
CA ASP A 355 -4.14 -12.47 -7.88
C ASP A 355 -4.09 -13.96 -7.52
N SER A 356 -2.92 -14.59 -7.61
CA SER A 356 -2.72 -16.02 -7.30
C SER A 356 -2.13 -16.25 -5.91
N ARG A 357 -1.20 -15.41 -5.45
CA ARG A 357 -0.53 -15.54 -4.15
C ARG A 357 -1.30 -14.89 -2.99
N LYS A 358 -2.00 -13.78 -3.27
CA LYS A 358 -2.70 -12.96 -2.26
C LYS A 358 -1.80 -12.65 -1.07
N ASP A 359 -0.65 -12.04 -1.28
CA ASP A 359 0.21 -11.62 -0.17
C ASP A 359 -0.39 -10.37 0.52
N GLY A 360 -0.20 -10.28 1.83
CA GLY A 360 -0.68 -9.14 2.64
C GLY A 360 0.26 -7.93 2.63
N ILE A 361 -0.30 -6.78 2.99
CA ILE A 361 0.43 -5.53 3.17
C ILE A 361 0.45 -5.15 4.65
N TYR A 362 1.61 -4.74 5.16
CA TYR A 362 1.79 -4.44 6.59
C TYR A 362 2.50 -3.10 6.77
N ALA A 363 1.92 -2.16 7.51
CA ALA A 363 2.46 -0.81 7.64
C ALA A 363 3.74 -0.76 8.51
N ASP A 364 3.72 -1.45 9.64
CA ASP A 364 4.70 -1.22 10.71
C ASP A 364 5.96 -2.09 10.57
N ALA A 365 5.78 -3.37 10.27
CA ALA A 365 6.85 -4.37 10.24
C ALA A 365 6.49 -5.55 9.29
N PRO A 366 7.42 -6.46 8.97
CA PRO A 366 7.11 -7.69 8.24
C PRO A 366 5.99 -8.51 8.88
N TYR A 367 5.32 -9.34 8.08
CA TYR A 367 4.24 -10.20 8.56
C TYR A 367 4.67 -11.02 9.78
N HIS A 368 3.79 -11.12 10.76
CA HIS A 368 3.94 -11.97 11.95
C HIS A 368 5.17 -11.63 12.84
N THR A 369 5.73 -10.43 12.71
CA THR A 369 6.82 -9.93 13.60
C THR A 369 6.32 -9.13 14.82
N SER A 370 5.01 -8.87 14.91
CA SER A 370 4.38 -8.18 16.03
C SER A 370 2.87 -8.50 16.10
N ALA A 371 2.20 -8.05 17.16
CA ALA A 371 0.75 -8.23 17.33
C ALA A 371 -0.06 -7.62 16.18
N THR A 372 0.32 -6.44 15.71
CA THR A 372 -0.39 -5.72 14.64
C THR A 372 -0.12 -6.32 13.27
N THR A 373 1.07 -6.89 13.05
CA THR A 373 1.45 -7.50 11.78
C THR A 373 1.17 -8.99 11.71
N ALA A 374 0.69 -9.63 12.78
CA ALA A 374 0.27 -11.03 12.78
C ALA A 374 -1.14 -11.26 12.18
N ILE A 375 -1.89 -10.20 11.88
CA ILE A 375 -3.20 -10.28 11.24
C ILE A 375 -3.00 -10.36 9.72
N SER A 376 -3.23 -11.54 9.14
CA SER A 376 -3.14 -11.72 7.68
C SER A 376 -4.19 -10.89 6.94
N ASN A 377 -3.79 -10.29 5.82
CA ASN A 377 -4.69 -9.63 4.87
C ASN A 377 -4.26 -9.98 3.43
N PHE A 378 -5.03 -9.52 2.45
CA PHE A 378 -4.81 -9.79 1.01
C PHE A 378 -4.65 -8.50 0.20
N ASP A 379 -4.25 -7.43 0.85
CA ASP A 379 -4.27 -6.08 0.29
C ASP A 379 -3.22 -5.89 -0.81
N GLY A 380 -2.27 -6.83 -0.96
CA GLY A 380 -1.31 -6.88 -2.06
C GLY A 380 -1.97 -6.81 -3.44
N VAL A 381 -3.18 -7.36 -3.58
CA VAL A 381 -3.97 -7.32 -4.82
C VAL A 381 -4.23 -5.88 -5.29
N ALA A 382 -4.40 -4.93 -4.38
CA ALA A 382 -4.64 -3.52 -4.74
C ALA A 382 -3.42 -2.85 -5.41
N TYR A 383 -2.24 -3.45 -5.30
CA TYR A 383 -0.98 -2.93 -5.85
C TYR A 383 -0.45 -3.80 -7.00
N ASN A 384 -1.25 -4.74 -7.49
CA ASN A 384 -0.83 -5.63 -8.56
C ASN A 384 -0.45 -4.85 -9.83
N ASN A 385 0.66 -5.25 -10.46
CA ASN A 385 1.31 -4.57 -11.58
C ASN A 385 1.84 -3.16 -11.29
N GLN A 386 1.81 -2.68 -10.04
CA GLN A 386 2.41 -1.40 -9.70
C GLN A 386 3.91 -1.54 -9.46
N THR A 387 4.67 -0.60 -10.02
CA THR A 387 6.08 -0.43 -9.66
C THR A 387 6.19 0.26 -8.30
N VAL A 388 7.00 -0.32 -7.41
CA VAL A 388 7.30 0.23 -6.08
C VAL A 388 8.81 0.36 -5.88
N HIS A 389 9.22 1.33 -5.07
CA HIS A 389 10.62 1.56 -4.72
C HIS A 389 10.98 0.84 -3.42
N VAL A 390 11.97 -0.04 -3.44
CA VAL A 390 12.39 -0.84 -2.29
C VAL A 390 13.41 -0.10 -1.45
N LEU A 391 13.10 0.09 -0.18
CA LEU A 391 13.90 0.82 0.82
C LEU A 391 14.74 -0.13 1.70
N ALA A 392 14.21 -1.32 1.99
CA ALA A 392 14.90 -2.31 2.81
C ALA A 392 14.43 -3.74 2.49
N GLU A 393 15.33 -4.71 2.63
CA GLU A 393 15.00 -6.14 2.67
C GLU A 393 15.18 -6.64 4.11
N THR A 394 14.20 -7.37 4.62
CA THR A 394 14.26 -7.95 5.96
C THR A 394 14.00 -9.44 5.91
N ILE A 395 14.91 -10.21 6.51
CA ILE A 395 14.81 -11.66 6.61
C ILE A 395 14.19 -12.00 7.96
N THR A 396 13.15 -12.81 7.92
CA THR A 396 12.50 -13.43 9.09
C THR A 396 12.64 -14.95 8.98
N SER A 397 12.22 -15.69 9.99
CA SER A 397 12.07 -17.16 9.91
C SER A 397 11.11 -17.63 8.81
N ARG A 398 10.18 -16.77 8.34
CA ARG A 398 9.17 -17.13 7.32
C ARG A 398 9.59 -16.82 5.89
N GLY A 399 10.51 -15.90 5.70
CA GLY A 399 10.88 -15.42 4.38
C GLY A 399 11.48 -14.03 4.38
N THR A 400 11.67 -13.50 3.18
CA THR A 400 12.19 -12.15 2.97
C THR A 400 11.04 -11.21 2.67
N TYR A 401 10.96 -10.10 3.41
CA TYR A 401 9.98 -9.04 3.21
C TYR A 401 10.67 -7.77 2.71
N LEU A 402 10.00 -7.06 1.82
CA LEU A 402 10.45 -5.80 1.25
C LEU A 402 9.71 -4.63 1.89
N LYS A 403 10.44 -3.66 2.45
CA LYS A 403 9.86 -2.35 2.80
C LYS A 403 9.82 -1.52 1.52
N VAL A 404 8.64 -1.22 1.02
CA VAL A 404 8.46 -0.56 -0.26
C VAL A 404 7.72 0.77 -0.09
N ARG A 405 8.00 1.71 -0.99
CA ARG A 405 7.24 2.94 -1.18
C ARG A 405 6.51 2.87 -2.51
N ALA A 406 5.18 2.89 -2.45
CA ALA A 406 4.32 2.90 -3.63
C ALA A 406 4.26 4.30 -4.27
N GLN A 407 3.74 4.39 -5.49
CA GLN A 407 3.65 5.63 -6.27
C GLN A 407 2.81 6.71 -5.59
N ASN A 408 1.80 6.32 -4.80
CA ASN A 408 0.97 7.22 -4.00
C ASN A 408 1.65 7.69 -2.70
N GLY A 409 2.92 7.35 -2.49
CA GLY A 409 3.71 7.72 -1.30
C GLY A 409 3.52 6.81 -0.09
N LYS A 410 2.58 5.86 -0.11
CA LYS A 410 2.40 4.91 1.01
C LYS A 410 3.61 4.00 1.15
N VAL A 411 4.00 3.73 2.39
CA VAL A 411 5.12 2.84 2.73
C VAL A 411 4.59 1.64 3.50
N PHE A 412 5.00 0.44 3.10
CA PHE A 412 4.55 -0.81 3.72
C PHE A 412 5.51 -1.97 3.43
N TRP A 413 5.27 -3.10 4.09
CA TRP A 413 5.96 -4.37 3.92
C TRP A 413 5.12 -5.36 3.13
N ILE A 414 5.77 -6.08 2.21
CA ILE A 414 5.18 -7.17 1.40
C ILE A 414 6.18 -8.32 1.23
N ASP A 415 5.71 -9.55 1.05
CA ASP A 415 6.57 -10.71 0.78
C ASP A 415 7.33 -10.54 -0.55
N LYS A 416 8.65 -10.79 -0.55
CA LYS A 416 9.51 -10.63 -1.73
C LYS A 416 9.07 -11.51 -2.89
N ASN A 417 8.52 -12.69 -2.64
CA ASN A 417 8.05 -13.59 -3.70
C ASN A 417 6.76 -13.09 -4.37
N GLY A 418 6.07 -12.14 -3.73
CA GLY A 418 4.97 -11.35 -4.31
C GLY A 418 5.44 -10.24 -5.25
N THR A 419 6.74 -10.19 -5.55
CA THR A 419 7.34 -9.19 -6.42
C THR A 419 8.18 -9.84 -7.50
N ALA A 420 8.23 -9.20 -8.66
CA ALA A 420 9.17 -9.52 -9.72
C ALA A 420 10.24 -8.44 -9.71
N GLN A 421 11.44 -8.82 -9.32
CA GLN A 421 12.57 -7.91 -9.33
C GLN A 421 12.79 -7.41 -10.75
N LEU A 422 12.68 -6.10 -10.93
CA LEU A 422 13.05 -5.46 -12.17
C LEU A 422 14.58 -5.37 -12.19
N SER A 423 15.20 -5.92 -13.23
CA SER A 423 16.62 -5.75 -13.45
C SER A 423 16.82 -4.51 -14.30
N PHE A 424 17.42 -3.46 -13.73
CA PHE A 424 17.77 -2.24 -14.44
C PHE A 424 19.26 -2.20 -14.76
N ASP A 425 19.60 -1.45 -15.80
CA ASP A 425 20.98 -1.14 -16.11
C ASP A 425 21.55 -0.20 -15.02
N LYS A 426 22.76 -0.47 -14.55
CA LYS A 426 23.42 0.38 -13.55
C LYS A 426 24.10 1.55 -14.23
N ILE A 427 24.03 2.73 -13.63
CA ILE A 427 24.88 3.87 -14.01
C ILE A 427 26.28 3.64 -13.39
N VAL A 428 27.28 3.41 -14.24
CA VAL A 428 28.66 3.11 -13.81
C VAL A 428 29.56 4.34 -13.79
N SER A 429 29.15 5.42 -14.43
CA SER A 429 29.82 6.74 -14.39
C SER A 429 28.78 7.81 -14.66
N ASN A 430 28.87 8.96 -13.97
CA ASN A 430 28.07 10.15 -14.25
C ASN A 430 28.96 11.39 -14.09
N LYS A 431 29.05 12.21 -15.13
CA LYS A 431 29.93 13.39 -15.18
C LYS A 431 29.15 14.61 -15.62
N SER A 432 29.29 15.72 -14.90
CA SER A 432 28.84 17.02 -15.39
C SER A 432 29.72 17.45 -16.55
N VAL A 433 29.09 17.90 -17.63
CA VAL A 433 29.76 18.40 -18.84
C VAL A 433 29.07 19.68 -19.28
N ASN A 434 29.71 20.44 -20.18
CA ASN A 434 29.10 21.64 -20.73
C ASN A 434 29.60 21.87 -22.16
N TYR A 435 28.84 21.41 -23.14
CA TYR A 435 29.11 21.62 -24.55
C TYR A 435 27.80 21.62 -25.36
N ALA A 436 27.84 22.05 -26.61
CA ALA A 436 26.65 21.99 -27.48
C ALA A 436 26.65 20.74 -28.37
N ALA A 437 25.45 20.30 -28.72
CA ALA A 437 25.23 19.24 -29.70
C ALA A 437 24.01 19.56 -30.55
N THR A 438 23.86 18.87 -31.67
CA THR A 438 22.63 18.85 -32.47
C THR A 438 22.01 17.46 -32.36
N ILE A 439 20.72 17.39 -32.07
CA ILE A 439 19.99 16.13 -32.07
C ILE A 439 19.94 15.61 -33.52
N GLN A 440 20.47 14.42 -33.77
CA GLN A 440 20.53 13.80 -35.09
C GLN A 440 19.86 12.42 -35.05
N GLN A 441 18.65 12.37 -35.58
CA GLN A 441 17.78 11.20 -35.60
C GLN A 441 17.52 10.66 -37.02
N LYS A 442 18.21 11.20 -38.03
CA LYS A 442 18.11 10.68 -39.39
C LYS A 442 18.67 9.25 -39.44
N GLY A 443 17.81 8.27 -39.71
CA GLY A 443 18.16 6.85 -39.69
C GLY A 443 18.20 6.23 -38.28
N ARG A 444 17.69 6.93 -37.27
CA ARG A 444 17.57 6.45 -35.88
C ARG A 444 16.17 6.76 -35.35
N SER A 445 15.81 6.13 -34.24
CA SER A 445 14.56 6.38 -33.53
C SER A 445 14.82 6.19 -32.04
N ASP A 446 15.68 7.04 -31.50
CA ASP A 446 16.06 6.99 -30.10
C ASP A 446 14.93 7.53 -29.22
N GLY A 447 14.86 7.02 -27.98
CA GLY A 447 13.97 7.54 -26.97
C GLY A 447 14.56 8.71 -26.20
N ILE A 448 13.70 9.51 -25.57
CA ILE A 448 14.08 10.55 -24.60
C ILE A 448 13.45 10.27 -23.24
N TYR A 449 14.17 10.61 -22.17
CA TYR A 449 13.79 10.22 -20.80
C TYR A 449 14.06 11.36 -19.80
N THR A 450 13.08 11.76 -19.00
CA THR A 450 13.25 12.89 -18.05
C THR A 450 13.91 12.46 -16.74
N SER A 451 13.70 11.19 -16.33
CA SER A 451 14.07 10.70 -14.99
C SER A 451 15.44 10.00 -14.92
N GLY A 452 16.17 9.92 -16.03
CA GLY A 452 17.48 9.25 -16.11
C GLY A 452 17.74 8.60 -17.47
N PRO A 453 18.92 7.98 -17.66
CA PRO A 453 19.22 7.15 -18.83
C PRO A 453 18.22 6.01 -19.02
N TYR A 454 18.03 5.54 -20.27
CA TYR A 454 17.09 4.46 -20.58
C TYR A 454 17.34 3.21 -19.73
N HIS A 455 16.27 2.61 -19.23
CA HIS A 455 16.26 1.34 -18.50
C HIS A 455 17.12 1.33 -17.21
N THR A 456 17.38 2.50 -16.62
CA THR A 456 18.08 2.62 -15.32
C THR A 456 17.13 2.70 -14.12
N SER A 457 15.83 2.88 -14.39
CA SER A 457 14.73 2.88 -13.43
C SER A 457 13.42 2.56 -14.16
N ALA A 458 12.36 2.23 -13.42
CA ALA A 458 11.07 1.93 -14.02
C ALA A 458 10.51 3.07 -14.90
N LEU A 459 10.68 4.33 -14.47
CA LEU A 459 10.26 5.52 -15.21
C LEU A 459 10.99 5.70 -16.55
N THR A 460 12.12 5.02 -16.72
CA THR A 460 12.96 5.09 -17.92
C THR A 460 12.94 3.79 -18.72
N SER A 461 12.21 2.76 -18.30
CA SER A 461 12.17 1.45 -18.99
C SER A 461 11.12 1.36 -20.09
N GLY A 462 10.17 2.30 -20.14
CA GLY A 462 9.23 2.43 -21.26
C GLY A 462 9.97 2.94 -22.50
N GLY A 463 10.34 2.03 -23.41
CA GLY A 463 10.92 2.40 -24.70
C GLY A 463 10.01 3.38 -25.45
N ASN A 464 10.58 4.44 -26.00
CA ASN A 464 9.88 5.39 -26.85
C ASN A 464 10.77 5.81 -28.02
N SER A 465 10.18 6.49 -28.99
CA SER A 465 10.86 6.94 -30.22
C SER A 465 10.60 8.44 -30.42
N ASP A 466 10.72 9.21 -29.35
CA ASP A 466 10.28 10.61 -29.31
C ASP A 466 11.38 11.60 -29.74
N ALA A 467 12.66 11.19 -29.72
CA ALA A 467 13.77 12.05 -30.12
C ALA A 467 13.64 12.64 -31.55
N PRO A 468 13.09 11.94 -32.57
CA PRO A 468 12.86 12.49 -33.90
C PRO A 468 12.05 13.79 -33.92
N ARG A 469 11.19 14.07 -32.94
CA ARG A 469 10.45 15.34 -32.83
C ARG A 469 11.37 16.55 -32.66
N TYR A 470 12.57 16.32 -32.15
CA TYR A 470 13.59 17.33 -31.88
C TYR A 470 14.76 17.25 -32.87
N ASN A 471 14.62 16.47 -33.94
CA ASN A 471 15.68 16.29 -34.93
C ASN A 471 16.14 17.64 -35.54
N GLY A 472 17.44 17.85 -35.60
CA GLY A 472 18.06 19.08 -36.08
C GLY A 472 18.15 20.21 -35.06
N GLN A 473 17.53 20.08 -33.87
CA GLN A 473 17.61 21.10 -32.84
C GLN A 473 19.00 21.12 -32.18
N ARG A 474 19.54 22.32 -31.99
CA ARG A 474 20.73 22.55 -31.15
C ARG A 474 20.35 22.53 -29.67
N VAL A 475 21.15 21.86 -28.86
CA VAL A 475 20.94 21.65 -27.43
C VAL A 475 22.25 21.82 -26.67
N GLN A 476 22.14 22.11 -25.37
CA GLN A 476 23.29 22.05 -24.46
C GLN A 476 23.33 20.68 -23.78
N VAL A 477 24.48 20.01 -23.79
CA VAL A 477 24.70 18.81 -22.99
C VAL A 477 25.24 19.24 -21.63
N ILE A 478 24.58 18.79 -20.56
CA ILE A 478 24.85 19.19 -19.18
C ILE A 478 25.36 18.03 -18.31
N ALA A 479 25.11 16.78 -18.71
CA ALA A 479 25.65 15.60 -18.04
C ALA A 479 25.86 14.44 -19.03
N GLU A 480 26.79 13.55 -18.71
CA GLU A 480 27.08 12.32 -19.45
C GLU A 480 27.14 11.14 -18.48
N ALA A 481 26.32 10.12 -18.73
CA ALA A 481 26.22 8.92 -17.91
C ALA A 481 26.49 7.66 -18.74
N VAL A 482 27.30 6.76 -18.20
CA VAL A 482 27.57 5.43 -18.78
C VAL A 482 26.76 4.39 -18.02
N THR A 483 26.11 3.48 -18.74
CA THR A 483 25.30 2.40 -18.17
C THR A 483 25.90 1.04 -18.43
N THR A 484 25.51 0.01 -17.68
CA THR A 484 25.88 -1.40 -17.96
C THR A 484 25.27 -1.95 -19.26
N ARG A 485 24.33 -1.21 -19.86
CA ARG A 485 23.59 -1.64 -21.04
C ARG A 485 24.52 -1.87 -22.21
N ALA A 486 24.40 -3.04 -22.85
CA ALA A 486 25.20 -3.44 -24.01
C ALA A 486 26.72 -3.25 -23.80
N GLY A 487 27.21 -3.45 -22.56
CA GLY A 487 28.63 -3.34 -22.24
C GLY A 487 29.17 -1.92 -22.07
N GLY A 488 28.32 -0.88 -22.01
CA GLY A 488 28.79 0.49 -21.76
C GLY A 488 28.07 1.60 -22.51
N THR A 489 26.74 1.54 -22.67
CA THR A 489 26.01 2.57 -23.44
C THR A 489 26.05 3.92 -22.72
N THR A 490 26.39 4.98 -23.47
CA THR A 490 26.48 6.35 -22.95
C THR A 490 25.23 7.14 -23.30
N TYR A 491 24.66 7.80 -22.30
CA TYR A 491 23.52 8.71 -22.42
C TYR A 491 23.92 10.11 -22.00
N ASN A 492 23.36 11.10 -22.67
CA ASN A 492 23.62 12.52 -22.43
C ASN A 492 22.35 13.18 -21.92
N GLN A 493 22.46 13.95 -20.82
CA GLN A 493 21.41 14.86 -20.41
C GLN A 493 21.55 16.15 -21.22
N ILE A 494 20.52 16.47 -22.01
CA ILE A 494 20.43 17.65 -22.85
C ILE A 494 19.47 18.67 -22.24
N ARG A 495 19.70 19.96 -22.52
CA ARG A 495 18.82 21.08 -22.22
C ARG A 495 18.45 21.78 -23.53
N LEU A 496 17.15 21.86 -23.79
CA LEU A 496 16.58 22.59 -24.92
C LEU A 496 16.58 24.11 -24.66
N ALA A 497 16.37 24.91 -25.71
CA ALA A 497 16.29 26.37 -25.61
C ALA A 497 15.15 26.87 -24.69
N ASN A 498 14.06 26.09 -24.57
CA ASN A 498 12.95 26.38 -23.66
C ASN A 498 13.22 25.95 -22.19
N GLY A 499 14.42 25.45 -21.88
CA GLY A 499 14.83 25.01 -20.56
C GLY A 499 14.49 23.55 -20.22
N GLN A 500 13.70 22.84 -21.03
CA GLN A 500 13.38 21.43 -20.79
C GLN A 500 14.63 20.55 -20.89
N THR A 501 14.70 19.50 -20.05
CA THR A 501 15.83 18.57 -20.03
C THR A 501 15.42 17.13 -20.24
N PHE A 502 16.22 16.39 -21.02
CA PHE A 502 16.01 14.97 -21.30
C PHE A 502 17.33 14.21 -21.36
N TRP A 503 17.31 12.93 -21.05
CA TRP A 503 18.37 11.97 -21.36
C TRP A 503 18.11 11.33 -22.71
N ILE A 504 19.14 11.27 -23.56
CA ILE A 504 19.11 10.65 -24.89
C ILE A 504 20.39 9.84 -25.11
N ASP A 505 20.33 8.79 -25.92
CA ASP A 505 21.53 8.06 -26.34
C ASP A 505 22.54 9.00 -27.01
N LYS A 506 23.80 8.98 -26.58
CA LYS A 506 24.87 9.87 -27.10
C LYS A 506 25.03 9.76 -28.62
N ARG A 507 24.75 8.60 -29.22
CA ARG A 507 24.84 8.38 -30.68
C ARG A 507 23.74 9.13 -31.45
N GLY A 508 22.65 9.49 -30.78
CA GLY A 508 21.59 10.34 -31.30
C GLY A 508 21.95 11.83 -31.30
N LEU A 509 23.17 12.18 -30.87
CA LEU A 509 23.70 13.53 -30.86
C LEU A 509 24.89 13.60 -31.81
N LYS A 510 24.87 14.56 -32.73
CA LYS A 510 26.09 15.03 -33.35
C LYS A 510 26.67 16.09 -32.43
N MET A 511 27.86 15.85 -31.90
CA MET A 511 28.62 16.93 -31.29
C MET A 511 28.59 18.10 -32.27
N ALA A 512 28.24 19.29 -31.78
CA ALA A 512 28.52 20.46 -32.58
C ALA A 512 30.04 20.42 -32.69
N ASP A 513 30.53 20.07 -33.88
CA ASP A 513 31.91 20.29 -34.24
C ASP A 513 32.27 21.66 -33.65
N GLU A 514 33.41 21.83 -32.97
CA GLU A 514 33.89 23.18 -32.62
C GLU A 514 33.86 24.12 -33.84
N ALA A 515 33.72 23.57 -35.06
CA ALA A 515 33.37 24.21 -36.32
C ALA A 515 32.00 24.97 -36.37
N GLY A 516 31.24 25.07 -35.27
CA GLY A 516 29.96 25.78 -35.24
C GLY A 516 29.89 27.04 -34.37
N PHE A 517 30.89 27.30 -33.53
CA PHE A 517 30.98 28.47 -32.65
C PHE A 517 32.26 29.26 -32.93
N ASP A 518 32.23 30.54 -32.61
CA ASP A 518 33.44 31.35 -32.72
C ASP A 518 34.44 30.94 -31.63
N LYS A 519 35.69 30.68 -32.00
CA LYS A 519 36.76 30.41 -31.05
C LYS A 519 37.17 31.70 -30.34
N ILE A 520 37.51 31.63 -29.06
CA ILE A 520 38.21 32.73 -28.40
C ILE A 520 39.69 32.64 -28.81
N LEU A 521 40.16 33.64 -29.57
CA LEU A 521 41.52 33.70 -30.10
C LEU A 521 42.51 34.26 -29.09
N LEU A 522 42.08 35.24 -28.30
CA LEU A 522 42.90 35.93 -27.31
C LEU A 522 42.01 36.37 -26.15
N THR A 523 42.51 36.22 -24.93
CA THR A 523 41.93 36.82 -23.72
C THR A 523 42.97 37.68 -23.03
N LYS A 524 42.59 38.89 -22.61
CA LYS A 524 43.44 39.82 -21.87
C LYS A 524 42.73 40.27 -20.61
N THR A 525 43.35 40.08 -19.45
CA THR A 525 42.90 40.74 -18.22
C THR A 525 43.19 42.23 -18.31
N VAL A 526 42.19 43.05 -18.03
CA VAL A 526 42.28 44.51 -18.05
C VAL A 526 41.56 45.08 -16.82
N SER A 527 41.77 46.35 -16.52
CA SER A 527 40.98 47.05 -15.51
C SER A 527 40.85 48.52 -15.88
N TYR A 528 39.71 48.88 -16.44
CA TYR A 528 39.38 50.26 -16.78
C TYR A 528 37.88 50.48 -16.68
N LEU A 529 37.46 51.73 -16.58
CA LEU A 529 36.05 52.11 -16.59
C LEU A 529 35.58 52.43 -17.98
N ALA A 530 34.32 52.14 -18.23
CA ALA A 530 33.66 52.50 -19.46
C ALA A 530 32.23 52.98 -19.21
N ILE A 531 31.74 53.88 -20.07
CA ILE A 531 30.31 54.19 -20.17
C ILE A 531 29.73 53.33 -21.28
N VAL A 532 28.66 52.60 -20.99
CA VAL A 532 27.89 51.87 -22.00
C VAL A 532 27.15 52.88 -22.88
N ASP A 533 27.36 52.81 -24.19
CA ASP A 533 26.66 53.62 -25.20
C ASP A 533 26.02 52.69 -26.24
N GLN A 534 24.70 52.76 -26.30
CA GLN A 534 23.84 52.00 -27.21
C GLN A 534 22.94 52.93 -28.02
N ASN A 535 23.26 54.23 -28.11
CA ASN A 535 22.44 55.21 -28.84
C ASN A 535 22.40 54.91 -30.36
N HIS A 536 23.44 54.25 -30.88
CA HIS A 536 23.57 53.91 -32.31
C HIS A 536 23.86 52.42 -32.54
N ARG A 537 23.61 51.57 -31.53
CA ARG A 537 23.93 50.14 -31.55
C ARG A 537 22.87 49.30 -30.83
N ALA A 538 22.91 47.99 -31.06
CA ALA A 538 22.02 47.02 -30.45
C ALA A 538 22.80 45.75 -30.12
N ASP A 539 23.65 45.85 -29.10
CA ASP A 539 24.52 44.78 -28.65
C ASP A 539 23.87 43.98 -27.50
N GLY A 540 24.30 42.73 -27.33
CA GLY A 540 23.75 41.82 -26.32
C GLY A 540 24.59 41.74 -25.04
N LEU A 541 23.94 41.28 -23.97
CA LEU A 541 24.57 40.90 -22.70
C LEU A 541 24.61 39.37 -22.57
N TYR A 542 25.76 38.83 -22.21
CA TYR A 542 26.00 37.38 -22.14
C TYR A 542 26.75 37.01 -20.86
N GLN A 543 26.25 36.07 -20.05
CA GLN A 543 26.91 35.71 -18.78
C GLN A 543 28.11 34.77 -18.96
N GLU A 544 27.96 33.78 -19.83
CA GLU A 544 28.88 32.63 -19.93
C GLU A 544 30.04 32.83 -20.92
N GLY A 545 30.19 34.01 -21.50
CA GLY A 545 31.26 34.32 -22.46
C GLY A 545 30.83 35.28 -23.57
N PRO A 546 31.73 35.58 -24.52
CA PRO A 546 31.41 36.34 -25.73
C PRO A 546 30.27 35.72 -26.55
N TYR A 547 29.61 36.55 -27.36
CA TYR A 547 28.52 36.08 -28.24
C TYR A 547 29.01 34.94 -29.16
N HIS A 548 28.18 33.91 -29.30
CA HIS A 548 28.37 32.78 -30.21
C HIS A 548 29.65 31.93 -29.98
N THR A 549 30.26 32.01 -28.79
CA THR A 549 31.37 31.12 -28.40
C THR A 549 30.91 29.86 -27.65
N SER A 550 29.63 29.79 -27.29
CA SER A 550 29.00 28.62 -26.66
C SER A 550 27.51 28.59 -27.01
N SER A 551 26.80 27.49 -26.70
CA SER A 551 25.35 27.43 -26.84
C SER A 551 24.61 28.43 -25.96
N ALA A 552 25.10 28.71 -24.75
CA ALA A 552 24.52 29.70 -23.83
C ALA A 552 24.62 31.13 -24.37
N THR A 553 25.60 31.39 -25.24
CA THR A 553 25.84 32.71 -25.82
C THR A 553 25.47 32.77 -27.31
N ALA A 554 24.89 31.71 -27.88
CA ALA A 554 24.60 31.63 -29.32
C ALA A 554 23.37 32.42 -29.77
N ILE A 555 22.48 32.79 -28.85
CA ILE A 555 21.25 33.52 -29.17
C ILE A 555 21.52 35.02 -29.09
N GLY A 556 21.45 35.70 -30.25
CA GLY A 556 21.59 37.16 -30.31
C GLY A 556 20.51 37.86 -29.50
N ASN A 557 20.89 38.89 -28.73
CA ASN A 557 19.95 39.76 -28.03
C ASN A 557 20.46 41.20 -28.08
N THR A 558 19.64 42.17 -27.63
CA THR A 558 19.94 43.61 -27.68
C THR A 558 19.88 44.25 -26.29
N ASN A 559 20.04 43.43 -25.24
CA ASN A 559 19.73 43.81 -23.87
C ASN A 559 20.77 44.76 -23.26
N THR A 560 21.92 44.99 -23.89
CA THR A 560 22.90 45.99 -23.44
C THR A 560 22.30 47.40 -23.41
N LYS A 561 21.25 47.67 -24.20
CA LYS A 561 20.52 48.93 -24.18
C LYS A 561 19.94 49.28 -22.80
N SER A 562 19.62 48.29 -21.96
CA SER A 562 19.17 48.51 -20.58
C SER A 562 20.23 49.17 -19.69
N LEU A 563 21.49 49.15 -20.10
CA LEU A 563 22.62 49.75 -19.40
C LEU A 563 23.09 51.05 -20.06
N ASN A 564 22.37 51.60 -21.05
CA ASN A 564 22.80 52.81 -21.77
C ASN A 564 23.06 53.99 -20.81
N GLY A 565 24.20 54.66 -20.98
CA GLY A 565 24.69 55.74 -20.12
C GLY A 565 25.29 55.27 -18.78
N ARG A 566 25.28 53.96 -18.49
CA ARG A 566 25.76 53.43 -17.20
C ARG A 566 27.28 53.26 -17.21
N LEU A 567 27.91 53.70 -16.13
CA LEU A 567 29.32 53.43 -15.84
C LEU A 567 29.50 51.96 -15.43
N VAL A 568 30.51 51.29 -15.98
CA VAL A 568 30.86 49.90 -15.72
C VAL A 568 32.38 49.73 -15.60
N GLN A 569 32.84 48.72 -14.87
CA GLN A 569 34.25 48.31 -14.88
C GLN A 569 34.46 47.19 -15.90
N VAL A 570 35.42 47.35 -16.80
CA VAL A 570 35.87 46.28 -17.70
C VAL A 570 37.00 45.51 -17.04
N ILE A 571 36.84 44.19 -16.92
CA ILE A 571 37.78 43.31 -16.21
C ILE A 571 38.50 42.32 -17.13
N ALA A 572 37.98 42.11 -18.34
CA ALA A 572 38.60 41.27 -19.35
C ALA A 572 38.19 41.71 -20.76
N GLU A 573 39.06 41.47 -21.73
CA GLU A 573 38.75 41.54 -23.17
C GLU A 573 38.98 40.18 -23.81
N ALA A 574 38.15 39.80 -24.77
CA ALA A 574 38.29 38.59 -25.55
C ALA A 574 38.04 38.86 -27.04
N THR A 575 38.97 38.43 -27.90
CA THR A 575 38.80 38.48 -29.36
C THR A 575 38.32 37.13 -29.85
N THR A 576 37.29 37.10 -30.70
CA THR A 576 36.74 35.84 -31.22
C THR A 576 37.11 35.60 -32.70
N SER A 577 36.97 34.36 -33.17
CA SER A 577 37.22 33.96 -34.56
C SER A 577 36.12 34.37 -35.53
N ARG A 578 35.15 35.16 -35.07
CA ARG A 578 34.05 35.66 -35.89
C ARG A 578 34.61 36.43 -37.09
N SER A 579 33.93 36.40 -38.23
CA SER A 579 34.37 37.14 -39.44
C SER A 579 34.58 38.63 -39.19
N THR A 580 33.85 39.21 -38.24
CA THR A 580 33.98 40.62 -37.81
C THR A 580 35.19 40.88 -36.91
N LYS A 581 35.90 39.83 -36.45
CA LYS A 581 36.97 39.88 -35.43
C LYS A 581 36.59 40.74 -34.21
N SER A 582 35.32 40.66 -33.80
CA SER A 582 34.78 41.45 -32.72
C SER A 582 35.55 41.18 -31.42
N THR A 583 35.88 42.25 -30.70
CA THR A 583 36.39 42.16 -29.34
C THR A 583 35.21 42.33 -28.39
N TYR A 584 35.04 41.39 -27.49
CA TYR A 584 34.06 41.45 -26.42
C TYR A 584 34.76 41.83 -25.12
N VAL A 585 34.03 42.47 -24.23
CA VAL A 585 34.50 42.93 -22.93
C VAL A 585 33.64 42.34 -21.84
N GLN A 586 34.27 41.85 -20.78
CA GLN A 586 33.57 41.47 -19.56
C GLN A 586 33.41 42.73 -18.70
N ILE A 587 32.17 43.21 -18.60
CA ILE A 587 31.78 44.34 -17.77
C ILE A 587 31.32 43.84 -16.40
N ARG A 588 31.64 44.59 -15.35
CA ARG A 588 31.18 44.41 -13.98
C ARG A 588 30.37 45.62 -13.56
N LEU A 589 29.16 45.37 -13.09
CA LEU A 589 28.24 46.38 -12.57
C LEU A 589 28.55 46.68 -11.10
N GLY A 590 28.03 47.80 -10.57
CA GLY A 590 28.24 48.19 -9.16
C GLY A 590 27.71 47.19 -8.13
N ASN A 591 26.76 46.33 -8.49
CA ASN A 591 26.27 45.23 -7.64
C ASN A 591 27.13 43.94 -7.75
N GLY A 592 28.24 44.00 -8.48
CA GLY A 592 29.16 42.87 -8.67
C GLY A 592 28.80 41.93 -9.83
N THR A 593 27.61 42.03 -10.44
CA THR A 593 27.21 41.16 -11.56
C THR A 593 28.07 41.42 -12.79
N THR A 594 28.46 40.36 -13.50
CA THR A 594 29.28 40.43 -14.72
C THR A 594 28.54 39.97 -15.97
N TYR A 595 28.82 40.62 -17.09
CA TYR A 595 28.34 40.25 -18.41
C TYR A 595 29.43 40.49 -19.46
N TRP A 596 29.38 39.75 -20.55
CA TRP A 596 30.12 40.02 -21.78
C TRP A 596 29.24 40.82 -22.73
N THR A 597 29.81 41.85 -23.37
CA THR A 597 29.17 42.60 -24.44
C THR A 597 30.21 43.03 -25.48
N ASP A 598 29.79 43.52 -26.65
CA ASP A 598 30.71 43.99 -27.68
C ASP A 598 31.49 45.22 -27.16
N LYS A 599 32.80 45.30 -27.39
CA LYS A 599 33.63 46.42 -26.92
C LYS A 599 33.17 47.76 -27.50
N LEU A 600 32.58 47.76 -28.69
CA LEU A 600 32.03 48.95 -29.34
C LEU A 600 30.76 49.47 -28.66
N ALA A 601 30.19 48.71 -27.71
CA ALA A 601 29.12 49.18 -26.83
C ALA A 601 29.61 50.19 -25.78
N LEU A 602 30.88 50.61 -25.81
CA LEU A 602 31.53 51.45 -24.82
C LEU A 602 32.19 52.68 -25.48
N THR A 603 32.04 53.88 -24.91
CA THR A 603 32.56 55.13 -25.53
C THR A 603 33.58 55.92 -24.72
N SER A 604 33.50 55.91 -23.39
CA SER A 604 34.43 56.65 -22.53
C SER A 604 35.29 55.70 -21.71
N MET A 605 36.48 55.34 -22.18
CA MET A 605 37.37 54.41 -21.48
C MET A 605 38.40 55.18 -20.65
N SER A 606 38.30 55.10 -19.31
CA SER A 606 39.28 55.70 -18.40
C SER A 606 39.98 54.60 -17.58
N PRO A 607 41.31 54.55 -17.54
CA PRO A 607 42.02 53.55 -16.75
C PRO A 607 41.70 53.71 -15.26
N LEU A 608 41.43 52.60 -14.56
CA LEU A 608 41.39 52.61 -13.11
C LEU A 608 42.81 52.74 -12.57
N SER A 609 42.94 53.33 -11.39
CA SER A 609 44.23 53.45 -10.72
C SER A 609 44.75 52.05 -10.38
N PRO A 610 45.93 51.65 -10.89
CA PRO A 610 46.48 50.33 -10.59
C PRO A 610 46.99 50.27 -9.15
N ILE A 611 46.92 49.08 -8.54
CA ILE A 611 47.66 48.81 -7.30
C ILE A 611 49.12 48.56 -7.70
N LEU A 612 50.00 49.51 -7.35
CA LEU A 612 51.42 49.46 -7.65
C LEU A 612 52.20 48.60 -6.65
N SER A 613 51.77 48.57 -5.39
CA SER A 613 52.32 47.71 -4.35
C SER A 613 51.32 47.48 -3.23
N THR A 614 51.42 46.35 -2.55
CA THR A 614 50.68 46.04 -1.31
C THR A 614 51.68 45.67 -0.22
N SER A 615 51.46 46.14 1.00
CA SER A 615 52.28 45.82 2.17
C SER A 615 51.38 45.56 3.35
N ASP A 616 51.58 44.42 4.02
CA ASP A 616 50.94 44.16 5.30
C ASP A 616 51.59 45.05 6.34
N VAL A 617 50.76 45.73 7.13
CA VAL A 617 51.20 46.61 8.20
C VAL A 617 50.45 46.28 9.48
N ASN A 618 50.98 46.72 10.61
CA ASN A 618 50.35 46.52 11.90
C ASN A 618 50.75 47.69 12.80
N TYR A 619 49.93 48.73 12.82
CA TYR A 619 50.15 49.89 13.68
C TYR A 619 48.83 50.57 14.02
N ASN A 620 48.84 51.31 15.12
CA ASN A 620 47.74 52.19 15.49
C ASN A 620 47.98 53.59 14.90
N ALA A 621 46.91 54.23 14.45
CA ALA A 621 46.95 55.59 13.96
C ALA A 621 45.73 56.38 14.44
N VAL A 622 45.77 57.68 14.27
CA VAL A 622 44.65 58.58 14.50
C VAL A 622 44.23 59.21 13.19
N VAL A 623 42.93 59.20 12.88
CA VAL A 623 42.39 59.94 11.74
C VAL A 623 42.58 61.43 11.99
N ASN A 624 43.21 62.14 11.05
CA ASN A 624 43.50 63.56 11.12
C ASN A 624 42.96 64.27 9.87
N GLN A 625 41.92 65.06 10.06
CA GLN A 625 41.17 65.80 9.03
C GLN A 625 41.15 67.32 9.31
N LYS A 626 42.02 67.83 10.18
CA LYS A 626 42.04 69.25 10.56
C LYS A 626 42.30 70.19 9.38
N THR A 627 43.17 69.80 8.46
CA THR A 627 43.54 70.57 7.26
C THR A 627 43.36 69.77 5.98
N ARG A 628 42.63 68.65 6.04
CA ARG A 628 42.41 67.73 4.93
C ARG A 628 40.94 67.36 4.79
N VAL A 629 40.57 66.91 3.61
CA VAL A 629 39.23 66.42 3.30
C VAL A 629 39.40 65.13 2.51
N ASP A 630 39.45 64.02 3.23
CA ASP A 630 39.67 62.69 2.67
C ASP A 630 38.39 61.84 2.69
N GLY A 631 38.34 60.87 1.78
CA GLY A 631 37.25 59.93 1.68
C GLY A 631 37.52 58.62 2.42
N LEU A 632 36.44 57.94 2.78
CA LEU A 632 36.47 56.55 3.24
C LEU A 632 35.88 55.64 2.15
N TYR A 633 36.53 54.50 1.91
CA TYR A 633 36.17 53.58 0.83
C TYR A 633 36.12 52.15 1.34
N ALA A 634 35.02 51.44 1.15
CA ALA A 634 34.86 50.08 1.70
C ALA A 634 35.66 49.02 0.93
N ASP A 635 35.66 49.12 -0.40
CA ASP A 635 36.07 48.00 -1.27
C ASP A 635 37.52 48.09 -1.78
N GLY A 636 38.24 49.16 -1.47
CA GLY A 636 39.61 49.37 -1.95
C GLY A 636 40.05 50.84 -1.88
N PRO A 637 41.30 51.13 -2.26
CA PRO A 637 41.77 52.50 -2.44
C PRO A 637 40.91 53.31 -3.42
N TYR A 638 41.00 54.63 -3.33
CA TYR A 638 40.28 55.53 -4.24
C TYR A 638 40.63 55.23 -5.71
N HIS A 639 39.61 55.21 -6.57
CA HIS A 639 39.73 55.07 -8.02
C HIS A 639 40.28 53.71 -8.52
N THR A 640 40.30 52.68 -7.67
CA THR A 640 40.77 51.32 -8.07
C THR A 640 39.63 50.38 -8.49
N SER A 641 38.38 50.73 -8.19
CA SER A 641 37.19 49.99 -8.62
C SER A 641 36.03 50.96 -8.86
N ILE A 642 34.94 50.48 -9.46
CA ILE A 642 33.74 51.29 -9.68
C ILE A 642 33.10 51.81 -8.39
N THR A 643 33.24 51.09 -7.28
CA THR A 643 32.66 51.46 -5.98
C THR A 643 33.54 52.47 -5.22
N THR A 644 34.77 52.72 -5.67
CA THR A 644 35.71 53.65 -5.04
C THR A 644 35.96 54.91 -5.86
N LEU A 645 35.10 55.22 -6.84
CA LEU A 645 35.28 56.37 -7.75
C LEU A 645 34.77 57.69 -7.23
N VAL A 646 33.73 57.64 -6.41
CA VAL A 646 33.12 58.86 -5.88
C VAL A 646 33.99 59.31 -4.73
N GLY A 647 34.79 60.35 -5.00
CA GLY A 647 35.47 61.08 -3.94
C GLY A 647 34.42 61.60 -2.97
N ASN A 648 34.60 61.28 -1.69
CA ASN A 648 33.74 61.75 -0.61
C ASN A 648 34.61 62.40 0.46
N ASP A 649 33.97 63.09 1.40
CA ASP A 649 34.59 63.76 2.55
C ASP A 649 34.28 63.03 3.87
N SER A 650 33.89 61.74 3.77
CA SER A 650 33.37 60.96 4.88
C SER A 650 34.37 60.77 6.02
N ALA A 651 35.68 60.93 5.80
CA ALA A 651 36.65 60.76 6.89
C ALA A 651 36.53 61.89 7.93
N LYS A 652 36.00 63.06 7.56
CA LYS A 652 35.91 64.24 8.44
C LYS A 652 35.10 63.99 9.71
N GLN A 653 34.05 63.17 9.63
CA GLN A 653 33.23 62.82 10.80
C GLN A 653 33.97 61.92 11.81
N TYR A 654 35.11 61.33 11.41
CA TYR A 654 35.94 60.46 12.23
C TYR A 654 37.24 61.14 12.69
N ASP A 655 37.38 62.46 12.55
CA ASP A 655 38.56 63.19 13.01
C ASP A 655 38.86 62.93 14.49
N GLY A 656 40.12 62.66 14.80
CA GLY A 656 40.60 62.33 16.15
C GLY A 656 40.35 60.89 16.60
N GLN A 657 39.68 60.04 15.82
CA GLN A 657 39.45 58.64 16.21
C GLN A 657 40.68 57.77 16.01
N ASN A 658 40.90 56.84 16.95
CA ASN A 658 41.95 55.83 16.84
C ASN A 658 41.51 54.73 15.89
N VAL A 659 42.41 54.27 15.02
CA VAL A 659 42.18 53.16 14.09
C VAL A 659 43.38 52.23 14.07
N HIS A 660 43.15 50.98 13.68
CA HIS A 660 44.19 49.98 13.50
C HIS A 660 44.43 49.71 12.02
N ALA A 661 45.64 49.96 11.54
CA ALA A 661 46.03 49.76 10.15
C ALA A 661 46.53 48.34 9.91
N THR A 662 46.04 47.69 8.85
CA THR A 662 46.36 46.29 8.53
C THR A 662 47.01 46.10 7.16
N ILE A 663 46.70 46.96 6.18
CA ILE A 663 47.25 46.86 4.82
C ILE A 663 47.51 48.27 4.28
N GLU A 664 48.65 48.48 3.64
CA GLU A 664 48.91 49.66 2.80
C GLU A 664 48.94 49.27 1.33
N GLN A 665 48.29 50.08 0.49
CA GLN A 665 48.35 49.94 -0.96
C GLN A 665 48.75 51.26 -1.60
N LYS A 666 49.77 51.21 -2.46
CA LYS A 666 50.18 52.34 -3.28
C LYS A 666 49.46 52.28 -4.62
N THR A 667 48.87 53.39 -5.03
CA THR A 667 48.34 53.60 -6.37
C THR A 667 49.13 54.71 -7.07
N ASP A 668 48.81 54.98 -8.33
CA ASP A 668 49.31 56.16 -9.05
C ASP A 668 48.76 57.49 -8.50
N ARG A 669 47.75 57.44 -7.61
CA ARG A 669 47.10 58.61 -6.99
C ARG A 669 47.51 58.87 -5.54
N GLY A 670 48.16 57.92 -4.88
CA GLY A 670 48.53 58.06 -3.46
C GLY A 670 48.82 56.73 -2.79
N THR A 671 48.94 56.74 -1.46
CA THR A 671 49.01 55.52 -0.66
C THR A 671 47.80 55.49 0.25
N TYR A 672 47.07 54.38 0.22
CA TYR A 672 45.85 54.19 0.99
C TYR A 672 46.05 53.07 1.98
N VAL A 673 45.44 53.20 3.15
CA VAL A 673 45.59 52.29 4.27
C VAL A 673 44.24 51.68 4.62
N LYS A 674 44.17 50.36 4.70
CA LYS A 674 43.03 49.63 5.22
C LYS A 674 43.07 49.70 6.74
N VAL A 675 42.10 50.41 7.31
CA VAL A 675 42.01 50.68 8.73
C VAL A 675 40.72 50.08 9.32
N GLN A 676 40.83 49.57 10.53
CA GLN A 676 39.70 49.13 11.34
C GLN A 676 39.43 50.14 12.45
N PHE A 677 38.18 50.58 12.54
CA PHE A 677 37.69 51.49 13.58
C PHE A 677 37.31 50.71 14.85
N PRO A 678 37.22 51.36 16.02
CA PRO A 678 36.89 50.71 17.29
C PRO A 678 35.48 50.10 17.31
N ASP A 679 34.58 50.63 16.48
CA ASP A 679 33.22 50.13 16.27
C ASP A 679 33.15 48.91 15.33
N GLY A 680 34.30 48.46 14.81
CA GLY A 680 34.44 47.30 13.94
C GLY A 680 34.34 47.60 12.45
N HIS A 681 34.01 48.83 12.03
CA HIS A 681 33.98 49.17 10.61
C HIS A 681 35.37 49.17 9.99
N ILE A 682 35.45 48.78 8.72
CA ILE A 682 36.71 48.68 7.96
C ILE A 682 36.61 49.54 6.72
N TYR A 683 37.58 50.42 6.52
CA TYR A 683 37.66 51.30 5.37
C TYR A 683 39.09 51.45 4.86
N TRP A 684 39.23 51.83 3.60
CA TRP A 684 40.44 52.39 3.03
C TRP A 684 40.38 53.90 3.13
N ILE A 685 41.49 54.51 3.56
CA ILE A 685 41.65 55.96 3.70
C ILE A 685 43.03 56.37 3.16
N ASP A 686 43.18 57.58 2.65
CA ASP A 686 44.51 58.10 2.26
C ASP A 686 45.45 58.09 3.47
N LYS A 687 46.70 57.63 3.29
CA LYS A 687 47.69 57.55 4.37
C LYS A 687 48.00 58.91 4.97
N GLY A 688 47.92 59.98 4.18
CA GLY A 688 48.09 61.36 4.67
C GLY A 688 46.99 61.81 5.62
N ALA A 689 45.85 61.10 5.68
CA ALA A 689 44.79 61.30 6.64
C ALA A 689 45.07 60.64 8.00
N LEU A 690 46.21 59.95 8.17
CA LEU A 690 46.54 59.20 9.38
C LEU A 690 47.78 59.79 10.05
N THR A 691 47.68 60.00 11.36
CA THR A 691 48.84 60.26 12.24
C THR A 691 49.22 58.95 12.92
N ILE A 692 50.29 58.31 12.43
CA ILE A 692 50.81 57.04 12.97
C ILE A 692 51.33 57.29 14.38
N ARG A 693 50.99 56.40 15.32
CA ARG A 693 51.44 56.46 16.71
C ARG A 693 52.60 55.51 16.97
#